data_AF-A0AAW2YTE8-F1
#
_entry.id   AF-A0AAW2YTE8-F1
#
_cell.length_a   1.000
_cell.length_b   1.000
_cell.length_c   1.000
_cell.angle_alpha   90.00
_cell.angle_beta   90.00
_cell.angle_gamma   90.00
#
_symmetry.space_group_name_H-M   'P 1'
#
loop_
_entity.id
_entity.type
_entity.pdbx_description
1 polymer ?
#
loop_
_entity_poly.entity_id
_entity_poly.type
_entity_poly.pdbx_seq_one_letter_code
_entity_poly.pdbx_strand_id
1 'polypeptide(L)'
;MTPKNNEHSEPRTGDEILSKPHLSTKHDKINEVIDEERETPDSWIERDKDLIRVTGLHPLNAETPMNLLMADLLTPNKVHYVRNHGSVPKLEWSEHKLTVDGFVNKPTVFSMDDLLKEKGFEVPVTLICDGNRRKEINTIKHSRGFNWGAGAISTAIWKGVKLCDLLKKCEIDEERGHFVCFEGADNLLHGPYGTSLPLYKAMDPSNDVLIAYEQNGERLSPDHGFPCRLIIPGTVGGRAVKWLKRIYVSDEDTDNFYHYHDNKVLPPHVDFDAADSQGWWFHTEYAVYEMNVNSVITTPDHLDNVSSGDDKFTMKGYAYSGGGRRITRVEISLDGGESWDLAKLNFLQYPKKLPGEGYNNNLINSDKTQVKGDEKHGFKHVEERIYQRTQTEQEHKTHLQLRKVQQQSDPSQAQKFSYKGKWWTWTHWSYEIEPWRFIQAHEVIVRAWDESHNTQPPLPTWNVLGMMNNSYYRVKINVEPDKKLPNITFTHPVISGSGIGGWMKEKDVSSTLNHRIPTSLPWGAMARARYGEIFSLEEVKKHNTIDDCWIILDNEVYDVTPYLKEHPGGPEPILLVGGTEASRVFYNIHGKDAHDMKERFLIGALAEECIAVKSSEKYSNVAFKATEWIDCELVDRKDISHDTRQFTFKPVGNYEKCGLPTGQHILFGIDHESRFVARPYTPTKPSTFEKDDGTFELVVKVYYPNESSIFPDGGIVSQFLDKMKVGDKIKTKGPAGHVIYHGDGTFTVHGKSLRVDYVSMVCGGTGITPMFQSLKAMLEDASCHCKVALLYANSTPEDILLKDELDELANKYVERFQLHYTVSKAGDEWKGGRGRINKQMMRDWLFESSEKSIALICGPPAMIERTGMPGLIALGYGSENMFSF
;
A
#
# COMPACT_ATOMS: atom_id res chain seq x y z
N MET A 1 36.14 46.35 66.81
CA MET A 1 35.55 47.68 66.55
C MET A 1 34.89 47.65 65.19
N THR A 2 33.57 47.61 65.18
CA THR A 2 32.66 48.02 64.09
C THR A 2 32.79 49.54 63.82
N PRO A 3 32.10 50.20 62.85
CA PRO A 3 31.39 49.78 61.63
C PRO A 3 31.45 50.81 60.45
N LYS A 4 30.58 50.58 59.44
CA LYS A 4 29.88 51.55 58.55
C LYS A 4 30.57 52.00 57.25
N ASN A 5 29.91 51.68 56.14
CA ASN A 5 29.06 52.70 55.50
C ASN A 5 27.82 52.09 54.84
N ASN A 6 26.69 52.72 55.15
CA ASN A 6 25.38 52.57 54.53
C ASN A 6 25.36 53.29 53.17
N GLU A 7 24.54 52.83 52.25
CA GLU A 7 23.57 53.71 51.59
C GLU A 7 22.33 52.92 51.16
N HIS A 8 21.18 53.54 51.38
CA HIS A 8 19.82 52.99 51.25
C HIS A 8 19.35 52.98 49.79
N SER A 9 18.58 51.96 49.39
CA SER A 9 17.45 52.14 48.47
C SER A 9 16.33 51.12 48.72
N GLU A 10 15.11 51.64 48.69
CA GLU A 10 13.79 51.03 48.90
C GLU A 10 13.28 50.22 47.67
N PRO A 11 12.18 49.45 47.79
CA PRO A 11 12.01 48.18 47.10
C PRO A 11 11.41 48.31 45.70
N ARG A 12 11.82 47.42 44.79
CA ARG A 12 11.08 47.13 43.54
C ARG A 12 10.53 45.71 43.57
N THR A 13 9.28 45.66 43.15
CA THR A 13 8.34 44.55 43.11
C THR A 13 8.79 43.43 42.17
N GLY A 14 8.35 42.21 42.50
CA GLY A 14 8.76 40.98 41.85
C GLY A 14 8.20 40.83 40.43
N ASP A 15 9.10 40.40 39.55
CA ASP A 15 8.87 39.51 38.41
C ASP A 15 10.25 39.26 37.78
N GLU A 16 11.13 38.47 38.44
CA GLU A 16 12.38 37.98 37.84
C GLU A 16 13.09 36.93 38.72
N ILE A 17 12.47 35.75 38.95
CA ILE A 17 13.23 34.56 39.36
C ILE A 17 12.55 33.32 38.74
N LEU A 18 13.04 32.88 37.57
CA LEU A 18 13.04 31.48 37.12
C LEU A 18 13.96 31.36 35.89
N SER A 19 15.25 31.62 36.07
CA SER A 19 16.30 31.13 35.17
C SER A 19 17.07 30.02 35.87
N LYS A 20 16.81 28.78 35.48
CA LYS A 20 17.59 27.59 35.82
C LYS A 20 18.03 26.89 34.52
N PRO A 21 19.16 26.17 34.57
CA PRO A 21 20.18 26.19 33.53
C PRO A 21 19.84 25.31 32.33
N HIS A 22 20.29 25.76 31.16
CA HIS A 22 20.31 24.99 29.91
C HIS A 22 21.03 23.65 30.10
N LEU A 23 20.26 22.57 30.20
CA LEU A 23 20.70 21.24 29.82
C LEU A 23 20.75 21.21 28.28
N SER A 24 21.97 21.12 27.75
CA SER A 24 22.25 20.86 26.35
C SER A 24 21.55 19.56 25.91
N THR A 25 20.40 19.69 25.27
CA THR A 25 19.76 18.60 24.53
C THR A 25 20.42 18.52 23.16
N LYS A 26 20.84 17.32 22.76
CA LYS A 26 21.23 16.97 21.39
C LYS A 26 20.00 17.00 20.46
N HIS A 27 19.29 18.13 20.37
CA HIS A 27 18.15 18.32 19.47
C HIS A 27 18.32 19.48 18.48
N ASP A 28 19.44 20.18 18.49
CA ASP A 28 19.73 21.23 17.50
C ASP A 28 20.43 20.69 16.25
N LYS A 29 19.77 19.75 15.56
CA LYS A 29 19.96 19.46 14.13
C LYS A 29 18.73 18.70 13.65
N ILE A 30 17.69 19.41 13.21
CA ILE A 30 16.69 19.03 12.18
C ILE A 30 15.81 20.29 12.05
N ASN A 31 16.24 21.21 11.18
CA ASN A 31 15.47 22.38 10.72
C ASN A 31 15.61 22.45 9.20
N GLU A 32 15.38 21.33 8.54
CA GLU A 32 15.09 21.27 7.12
C GLU A 32 13.72 20.59 7.02
N VAL A 33 12.70 21.37 6.64
CA VAL A 33 11.61 20.78 5.84
C VAL A 33 12.32 20.04 4.72
N ILE A 34 12.16 18.72 4.64
CA ILE A 34 12.84 17.93 3.62
C ILE A 34 12.39 18.54 2.28
N ASP A 35 13.31 19.19 1.55
CA ASP A 35 13.01 19.85 0.26
C ASP A 35 12.32 18.88 -0.73
N GLU A 36 12.46 17.57 -0.49
CA GLU A 36 11.86 16.45 -1.23
C GLU A 36 10.32 16.33 -1.08
N GLU A 37 9.67 16.88 -0.03
CA GLU A 37 8.20 16.80 0.09
C GLU A 37 7.45 17.68 -0.93
N ARG A 38 8.11 18.73 -1.42
CA ARG A 38 7.56 19.65 -2.45
C ARG A 38 7.25 18.93 -3.77
N GLU A 39 7.85 17.78 -4.00
CA GLU A 39 7.68 17.00 -5.23
C GLU A 39 6.56 15.96 -5.14
N THR A 40 5.92 15.80 -3.97
CA THR A 40 4.82 14.83 -3.82
C THR A 40 3.47 15.39 -4.28
N PRO A 41 2.53 14.54 -4.74
CA PRO A 41 1.16 14.96 -5.08
C PRO A 41 0.39 15.59 -3.91
N ASP A 42 0.81 15.31 -2.67
CA ASP A 42 0.17 15.78 -1.44
C ASP A 42 0.83 17.04 -0.85
N SER A 43 1.79 17.66 -1.55
CA SER A 43 2.56 18.83 -1.07
C SER A 43 1.71 20.06 -0.72
N TRP A 44 0.46 20.09 -1.16
CA TRP A 44 -0.53 21.12 -0.84
C TRP A 44 -1.17 20.95 0.55
N ILE A 45 -0.90 19.85 1.26
CA ILE A 45 -1.45 19.55 2.59
C ILE A 45 -0.37 19.82 3.64
N GLU A 46 -0.64 20.76 4.54
CA GLU A 46 0.20 20.99 5.72
C GLU A 46 -0.05 19.90 6.76
N ARG A 47 1.03 19.25 7.21
CA ARG A 47 0.99 18.12 8.16
C ARG A 47 1.81 18.46 9.39
N ASP A 48 1.34 18.04 10.56
CA ASP A 48 2.04 18.28 11.82
C ASP A 48 3.36 17.49 11.86
N LYS A 49 4.42 18.14 12.32
CA LYS A 49 5.76 17.56 12.42
C LYS A 49 5.86 16.50 13.52
N ASP A 50 4.94 16.51 14.48
CA ASP A 50 4.93 15.56 15.59
C ASP A 50 4.35 14.19 15.16
N LEU A 51 3.72 14.09 13.98
CA LEU A 51 3.29 12.81 13.42
C LEU A 51 4.50 11.92 13.11
N ILE A 52 4.49 10.70 13.66
CA ILE A 52 5.58 9.74 13.45
C ILE A 52 5.34 9.00 12.14
N ARG A 53 6.10 9.36 11.11
CA ARG A 53 5.99 8.71 9.80
C ARG A 53 6.46 7.26 9.86
N VAL A 54 5.62 6.38 9.30
CA VAL A 54 5.90 4.95 9.14
C VAL A 54 6.36 4.65 7.72
N THR A 55 5.90 5.43 6.75
CA THR A 55 6.41 5.46 5.36
C THR A 55 7.46 6.54 5.18
N GLY A 56 8.20 6.49 4.08
CA GLY A 56 9.02 7.61 3.62
C GLY A 56 8.17 8.80 3.16
N LEU A 57 8.37 9.25 1.92
CA LEU A 57 7.73 10.46 1.40
C LEU A 57 6.23 10.27 1.07
N HIS A 58 5.86 9.18 0.40
CA HIS A 58 4.52 8.99 -0.15
C HIS A 58 4.18 7.49 -0.37
N PRO A 59 2.92 7.05 -0.20
CA PRO A 59 1.79 7.79 0.37
C PRO A 59 1.96 7.99 1.88
N LEU A 60 1.38 9.07 2.43
CA LEU A 60 1.53 9.33 3.87
C LEU A 60 0.86 8.23 4.71
N ASN A 61 1.68 7.58 5.54
CA ASN A 61 1.22 6.77 6.65
C ASN A 61 2.01 7.17 7.90
N ALA A 62 1.31 7.67 8.91
CA ALA A 62 1.92 8.20 10.12
C ALA A 62 1.08 7.88 11.36
N GLU A 63 1.75 7.60 12.47
CA GLU A 63 1.15 7.28 13.75
C GLU A 63 1.25 8.42 14.76
N THR A 64 0.34 8.45 15.72
CA THR A 64 0.35 9.43 16.79
C THR A 64 1.40 9.06 17.83
N PRO A 65 2.23 10.01 18.31
CA PRO A 65 3.11 9.79 19.45
C PRO A 65 2.37 9.28 20.69
N MET A 66 2.94 8.30 21.40
CA MET A 66 2.30 7.67 22.56
C MET A 66 1.96 8.65 23.68
N ASN A 67 2.83 9.62 23.95
CA ASN A 67 2.60 10.66 24.95
C ASN A 67 1.37 11.54 24.61
N LEU A 68 1.11 11.79 23.32
CA LEU A 68 -0.05 12.55 22.87
C LEU A 68 -1.34 11.71 22.88
N LEU A 69 -1.27 10.40 22.65
CA LEU A 69 -2.42 9.49 22.80
C LEU A 69 -2.97 9.51 24.22
N MET A 70 -2.11 9.63 25.22
CA MET A 70 -2.50 9.60 26.64
C MET A 70 -2.86 10.97 27.22
N ALA A 71 -2.75 12.04 26.44
CA ALA A 71 -2.93 13.40 26.94
C ALA A 71 -4.40 13.70 27.30
N ASP A 72 -5.35 13.20 26.51
CA ASP A 72 -6.80 13.34 26.72
C ASP A 72 -7.55 12.18 26.05
N LEU A 73 -8.87 12.09 26.23
CA LEU A 73 -9.71 11.10 25.55
C LEU A 73 -9.68 11.27 24.04
N LEU A 74 -9.69 12.54 23.58
CA LEU A 74 -9.73 12.91 22.18
C LEU A 74 -8.32 13.23 21.69
N THR A 75 -7.94 12.58 20.61
CA THR A 75 -6.71 12.87 19.88
C THR A 75 -6.92 14.15 19.05
N PRO A 76 -6.04 15.17 19.16
CA PRO A 76 -6.14 16.37 18.34
C PRO A 76 -6.06 16.04 16.84
N ASN A 77 -6.82 16.77 16.02
CA ASN A 77 -6.94 16.52 14.56
C ASN A 77 -5.57 16.46 13.86
N LYS A 78 -4.66 17.37 14.21
CA LYS A 78 -3.33 17.52 13.59
C LYS A 78 -2.40 16.31 13.78
N VAL A 79 -2.62 15.53 14.86
CA VAL A 79 -1.81 14.36 15.21
C VAL A 79 -2.62 13.07 15.20
N HIS A 80 -3.86 13.09 14.73
CA HIS A 80 -4.66 11.89 14.55
C HIS A 80 -4.00 11.02 13.47
N TYR A 81 -3.81 9.72 13.74
CA TYR A 81 -3.03 8.87 12.84
C TYR A 81 -3.60 8.90 11.40
N VAL A 82 -2.70 8.86 10.42
CA VAL A 82 -3.02 8.94 8.98
C VAL A 82 -2.62 7.64 8.31
N ARG A 83 -3.56 7.03 7.58
CA ARG A 83 -3.30 5.91 6.66
C ARG A 83 -3.87 6.27 5.29
N ASN A 84 -3.02 6.42 4.29
CA ASN A 84 -3.40 6.64 2.89
C ASN A 84 -2.84 5.52 2.01
N HIS A 85 -3.68 4.93 1.15
CA HIS A 85 -3.26 3.93 0.15
C HIS A 85 -2.60 4.57 -1.07
N GLY A 86 -2.81 5.87 -1.30
CA GLY A 86 -2.24 6.64 -2.40
C GLY A 86 -2.36 8.14 -2.13
N SER A 87 -2.38 8.95 -3.19
CA SER A 87 -2.54 10.40 -3.11
C SER A 87 -3.88 10.83 -2.55
N VAL A 88 -3.86 11.93 -1.80
CA VAL A 88 -5.06 12.55 -1.23
C VAL A 88 -5.78 13.33 -2.34
N PRO A 89 -7.06 13.02 -2.62
CA PRO A 89 -7.87 13.80 -3.54
C PRO A 89 -8.00 15.26 -3.09
N LYS A 90 -7.74 16.19 -4.01
CA LYS A 90 -7.99 17.61 -3.80
C LYS A 90 -9.44 17.93 -4.17
N LEU A 91 -10.33 17.86 -3.17
CA LEU A 91 -11.78 18.04 -3.34
C LEU A 91 -12.24 19.39 -2.78
N GLU A 92 -13.31 19.92 -3.35
CA GLU A 92 -13.96 21.17 -2.91
C GLU A 92 -15.37 20.90 -2.36
N TRP A 93 -15.75 21.61 -1.30
CA TRP A 93 -17.04 21.41 -0.61
C TRP A 93 -18.24 21.57 -1.55
N SER A 94 -18.26 22.62 -2.37
CA SER A 94 -19.36 22.98 -3.25
C SER A 94 -19.52 22.04 -4.45
N GLU A 95 -18.44 21.38 -4.85
CA GLU A 95 -18.40 20.53 -6.04
C GLU A 95 -18.62 19.06 -5.71
N HIS A 96 -18.27 18.62 -4.49
CA HIS A 96 -18.40 17.23 -4.09
C HIS A 96 -19.85 16.75 -4.08
N LYS A 97 -20.06 15.57 -4.63
CA LYS A 97 -21.36 14.89 -4.71
C LYS A 97 -21.23 13.49 -4.16
N LEU A 98 -22.13 13.13 -3.25
CA LEU A 98 -22.29 11.78 -2.73
C LEU A 98 -23.49 11.13 -3.43
N THR A 99 -23.23 10.07 -4.22
CA THR A 99 -24.29 9.32 -4.89
C THR A 99 -24.74 8.15 -4.04
N VAL A 100 -26.05 7.96 -3.89
CA VAL A 100 -26.67 6.78 -3.28
C VAL A 100 -27.54 6.08 -4.33
N ASP A 101 -27.17 4.86 -4.73
CA ASP A 101 -27.84 4.09 -5.79
C ASP A 101 -27.85 2.56 -5.53
N GLY A 102 -28.02 1.73 -6.57
CA GLY A 102 -28.19 0.28 -6.44
C GLY A 102 -29.64 -0.12 -6.18
N PHE A 103 -29.87 -1.09 -5.29
CA PHE A 103 -31.21 -1.53 -4.85
C PHE A 103 -31.88 -0.52 -3.90
N VAL A 104 -32.20 0.64 -4.46
CA VAL A 104 -32.95 1.72 -3.83
C VAL A 104 -34.01 2.21 -4.82
N ASN A 105 -35.22 2.50 -4.36
CA ASN A 105 -36.31 2.96 -5.24
C ASN A 105 -36.16 4.44 -5.64
N LYS A 106 -35.36 5.19 -4.88
CA LYS A 106 -35.09 6.61 -5.13
C LYS A 106 -33.58 6.92 -5.12
N PRO A 107 -32.85 6.54 -6.18
CA PRO A 107 -31.45 6.92 -6.34
C PRO A 107 -31.29 8.44 -6.22
N THR A 108 -30.35 8.88 -5.40
CA THR A 108 -30.21 10.31 -5.04
C THR A 108 -28.75 10.73 -5.05
N VAL A 109 -28.48 11.92 -5.55
CA VAL A 109 -27.16 12.57 -5.48
C VAL A 109 -27.25 13.73 -4.49
N PHE A 110 -26.52 13.64 -3.39
CA PHE A 110 -26.47 14.65 -2.35
C PHE A 110 -25.28 15.60 -2.57
N SER A 111 -25.52 16.90 -2.53
CA SER A 111 -24.44 17.86 -2.28
C SER A 111 -24.06 17.86 -0.80
N MET A 112 -22.90 18.43 -0.46
CA MET A 112 -22.53 18.63 0.94
C MET A 112 -23.53 19.50 1.71
N ASP A 113 -24.13 20.50 1.06
CA ASP A 113 -25.18 21.33 1.66
C ASP A 113 -26.50 20.58 1.87
N ASP A 114 -26.78 19.54 1.08
CA ASP A 114 -27.93 18.67 1.32
C ASP A 114 -27.68 17.78 2.54
N LEU A 115 -26.46 17.24 2.71
CA LEU A 115 -26.09 16.48 3.91
C LEU A 115 -26.22 17.31 5.20
N LEU A 116 -25.91 18.61 5.16
CA LEU A 116 -26.09 19.50 6.31
C LEU A 116 -27.56 19.77 6.67
N LYS A 117 -28.49 19.61 5.73
CA LYS A 117 -29.94 19.75 6.00
C LYS A 117 -30.52 18.50 6.67
N GLU A 118 -29.84 17.36 6.57
CA GLU A 118 -30.24 16.15 7.27
C GLU A 118 -30.01 16.28 8.78
N LYS A 119 -30.63 15.39 9.55
CA LYS A 119 -30.46 15.36 11.00
C LYS A 119 -29.03 14.94 11.36
N GLY A 120 -28.22 15.91 11.77
CA GLY A 120 -26.87 15.67 12.28
C GLY A 120 -26.86 14.77 13.54
N PHE A 121 -25.84 13.93 13.63
CA PHE A 121 -25.56 13.04 14.74
C PHE A 121 -24.07 13.13 15.09
N GLU A 122 -23.75 13.15 16.39
CA GLU A 122 -22.39 13.22 16.92
C GLU A 122 -22.10 11.98 17.75
N VAL A 123 -20.94 11.35 17.54
CA VAL A 123 -20.51 10.19 18.31
C VAL A 123 -18.99 10.16 18.47
N PRO A 124 -18.45 9.92 19.68
CA PRO A 124 -17.04 9.68 19.87
C PRO A 124 -16.67 8.26 19.41
N VAL A 125 -15.65 8.13 18.57
CA VAL A 125 -15.21 6.84 18.04
C VAL A 125 -13.70 6.78 18.06
N THR A 126 -13.17 5.67 18.57
CA THR A 126 -11.76 5.30 18.37
C THR A 126 -11.63 4.60 17.04
N LEU A 127 -10.87 5.20 16.13
CA LEU A 127 -10.50 4.62 14.85
C LEU A 127 -9.13 3.96 15.00
N ILE A 128 -8.98 2.74 14.45
CA ILE A 128 -7.77 1.92 14.64
C ILE A 128 -7.39 1.30 13.32
N CYS A 129 -6.11 1.38 12.95
CA CYS A 129 -5.60 0.64 11.81
C CYS A 129 -5.52 -0.87 12.15
N ASP A 130 -5.97 -1.70 11.21
CA ASP A 130 -5.82 -3.16 11.21
C ASP A 130 -4.37 -3.57 11.42
N GLY A 131 -3.43 -2.76 10.93
CA GLY A 131 -2.00 -2.96 11.05
C GLY A 131 -1.38 -2.46 12.36
N ASN A 132 -2.15 -1.93 13.31
CA ASN A 132 -1.61 -1.48 14.60
C ASN A 132 -0.80 -2.62 15.25
N ARG A 133 0.41 -2.31 15.75
CA ARG A 133 1.38 -3.27 16.29
C ARG A 133 1.93 -4.29 15.28
N ARG A 134 1.87 -4.04 13.96
CA ARG A 134 2.44 -4.93 12.93
C ARG A 134 3.95 -5.11 13.09
N LYS A 135 4.69 -4.08 13.50
CA LYS A 135 6.15 -4.15 13.62
C LYS A 135 6.60 -5.26 14.58
N GLU A 136 5.82 -5.53 15.64
CA GLU A 136 6.06 -6.68 16.54
C GLU A 136 5.96 -8.03 15.81
N ILE A 137 4.97 -8.21 14.94
CA ILE A 137 4.83 -9.42 14.10
C ILE A 137 6.04 -9.57 13.17
N ASN A 138 6.44 -8.46 12.54
CA ASN A 138 7.55 -8.45 11.58
C ASN A 138 8.91 -8.77 12.22
N THR A 139 9.09 -8.56 13.53
CA THR A 139 10.31 -9.03 14.23
C THR A 139 10.41 -10.56 14.33
N ILE A 140 9.28 -11.27 14.22
CA ILE A 140 9.21 -12.73 14.34
C ILE A 140 9.28 -13.38 12.96
N LYS A 141 8.41 -12.93 12.06
CA LYS A 141 8.35 -13.34 10.65
C LYS A 141 7.75 -12.20 9.84
N HIS A 142 8.40 -11.86 8.73
CA HIS A 142 7.97 -10.78 7.85
C HIS A 142 6.52 -10.99 7.34
N SER A 143 5.77 -9.90 7.23
CA SER A 143 4.41 -9.80 6.70
C SER A 143 4.30 -8.62 5.73
N ARG A 144 3.28 -8.61 4.87
CA ARG A 144 3.00 -7.51 3.92
C ARG A 144 2.44 -6.29 4.67
N GLY A 145 3.13 -5.15 4.58
CA GLY A 145 2.62 -3.84 5.00
C GLY A 145 3.53 -3.07 5.96
N PHE A 146 3.15 -1.83 6.25
CA PHE A 146 3.98 -0.89 7.01
C PHE A 146 4.17 -1.30 8.47
N ASN A 147 5.37 -1.02 8.99
CA ASN A 147 5.82 -1.32 10.34
C ASN A 147 5.23 -0.36 11.39
N TRP A 148 3.91 -0.42 11.60
CA TRP A 148 3.26 0.34 12.65
C TRP A 148 3.77 -0.09 14.04
N GLY A 149 4.11 0.90 14.86
CA GLY A 149 4.19 0.72 16.30
C GLY A 149 2.80 0.56 16.90
N ALA A 150 2.65 0.99 18.15
CA ALA A 150 1.37 0.96 18.85
C ALA A 150 0.62 2.31 18.81
N GLY A 151 0.97 3.21 17.88
CA GLY A 151 0.36 4.52 17.71
C GLY A 151 -0.66 4.62 16.57
N ALA A 152 -0.98 3.52 15.88
CA ALA A 152 -1.91 3.50 14.74
C ALA A 152 -3.39 3.49 15.19
N ILE A 153 -3.72 4.38 16.11
CA ILE A 153 -4.98 4.47 16.84
C ILE A 153 -5.22 5.93 17.22
N SER A 154 -6.45 6.40 17.14
CA SER A 154 -6.83 7.74 17.62
C SER A 154 -8.32 7.81 17.90
N THR A 155 -8.72 8.74 18.76
CA THR A 155 -10.13 8.92 19.13
C THR A 155 -10.59 10.33 18.82
N ALA A 156 -11.74 10.47 18.17
CA ALA A 156 -12.31 11.77 17.85
C ALA A 156 -13.84 11.75 17.99
N ILE A 157 -14.43 12.94 18.14
CA ILE A 157 -15.87 13.13 17.97
C ILE A 157 -16.14 13.30 16.48
N TRP A 158 -16.97 12.43 15.93
CA TRP A 158 -17.38 12.50 14.53
C TRP A 158 -18.79 13.01 14.43
N LYS A 159 -19.02 14.00 13.57
CA LYS A 159 -20.34 14.54 13.27
C LYS A 159 -20.71 14.31 11.82
N GLY A 160 -21.94 13.84 11.61
CA GLY A 160 -22.42 13.44 10.29
C GLY A 160 -23.89 13.10 10.25
N VAL A 161 -24.30 12.49 9.14
CA VAL A 161 -25.64 11.91 8.97
C VAL A 161 -25.55 10.40 9.22
N LYS A 162 -26.54 9.82 9.91
CA LYS A 162 -26.59 8.35 10.06
C LYS A 162 -26.85 7.68 8.70
N LEU A 163 -26.07 6.66 8.38
CA LEU A 163 -26.19 5.91 7.12
C LEU A 163 -27.59 5.31 6.96
N CYS A 164 -28.14 4.72 8.02
CA CYS A 164 -29.48 4.12 8.00
C CYS A 164 -30.58 5.13 7.64
N ASP A 165 -30.44 6.39 8.06
CA ASP A 165 -31.44 7.43 7.78
C ASP A 165 -31.34 7.89 6.32
N LEU A 166 -30.12 7.98 5.78
CA LEU A 166 -29.87 8.30 4.38
C LEU A 166 -30.42 7.19 3.44
N LEU A 167 -30.15 5.93 3.76
CA LEU A 167 -30.66 4.78 2.99
C LEU A 167 -32.19 4.69 3.00
N LYS A 168 -32.83 4.94 4.16
CA LYS A 168 -34.30 5.03 4.26
C LYS A 168 -34.86 6.16 3.39
N LYS A 169 -34.19 7.30 3.34
CA LYS A 169 -34.59 8.44 2.51
C LYS A 169 -34.50 8.13 1.00
N CYS A 170 -33.57 7.26 0.62
CA CYS A 170 -33.45 6.74 -0.75
C CYS A 170 -34.41 5.56 -1.04
N GLU A 171 -35.27 5.18 -0.09
CA GLU A 171 -36.26 4.11 -0.25
C GLU A 171 -35.60 2.77 -0.61
N ILE A 172 -34.62 2.36 0.22
CA ILE A 172 -33.89 1.10 0.08
C ILE A 172 -34.81 -0.12 -0.07
N ASP A 173 -34.43 -1.04 -0.96
CA ASP A 173 -35.06 -2.34 -1.14
C ASP A 173 -34.35 -3.37 -0.24
N GLU A 174 -34.89 -3.56 0.96
CA GLU A 174 -34.38 -4.52 1.95
C GLU A 174 -34.67 -5.99 1.59
N GLU A 175 -35.54 -6.26 0.60
CA GLU A 175 -35.82 -7.62 0.15
C GLU A 175 -34.72 -8.14 -0.79
N ARG A 176 -34.18 -7.25 -1.64
CA ARG A 176 -33.11 -7.59 -2.59
C ARG A 176 -31.71 -7.23 -2.10
N GLY A 177 -31.57 -6.16 -1.33
CA GLY A 177 -30.29 -5.72 -0.81
C GLY A 177 -29.77 -6.64 0.29
N HIS A 178 -28.52 -7.07 0.19
CA HIS A 178 -27.82 -7.80 1.25
C HIS A 178 -26.57 -7.07 1.76
N PHE A 179 -26.00 -6.18 0.94
CA PHE A 179 -24.79 -5.42 1.25
C PHE A 179 -24.97 -3.94 0.90
N VAL A 180 -24.28 -3.08 1.66
CA VAL A 180 -24.08 -1.67 1.34
C VAL A 180 -22.61 -1.48 1.02
N CYS A 181 -22.31 -1.09 -0.21
CA CYS A 181 -20.97 -0.91 -0.73
C CYS A 181 -20.61 0.58 -0.77
N PHE A 182 -19.32 0.87 -0.60
CA PHE A 182 -18.79 2.23 -0.46
C PHE A 182 -17.57 2.41 -1.36
N GLU A 183 -17.49 3.56 -2.03
CA GLU A 183 -16.34 3.91 -2.88
C GLU A 183 -15.86 5.34 -2.56
N GLY A 184 -14.54 5.47 -2.43
CA GLY A 184 -13.84 6.74 -2.30
C GLY A 184 -13.69 7.48 -3.63
N ALA A 185 -13.15 8.69 -3.56
CA ALA A 185 -12.77 9.51 -4.71
C ALA A 185 -11.27 9.43 -5.03
N ASP A 186 -10.52 8.59 -4.32
CA ASP A 186 -9.10 8.37 -4.54
C ASP A 186 -8.83 7.59 -5.83
N ASN A 187 -7.63 7.79 -6.37
CA ASN A 187 -7.20 7.17 -7.62
C ASN A 187 -6.00 6.27 -7.32
N LEU A 188 -6.27 4.99 -7.12
CA LEU A 188 -5.25 3.98 -6.82
C LEU A 188 -5.06 3.04 -8.00
N LEU A 189 -4.02 2.20 -7.93
CA LEU A 189 -3.63 1.27 -9.00
C LEU A 189 -4.79 0.37 -9.48
N HIS A 190 -5.61 -0.13 -8.55
CA HIS A 190 -6.73 -1.03 -8.85
C HIS A 190 -8.11 -0.35 -8.81
N GLY A 191 -8.15 0.98 -9.01
CA GLY A 191 -9.36 1.79 -8.91
C GLY A 191 -9.51 2.48 -7.55
N PRO A 192 -10.65 3.14 -7.29
CA PRO A 192 -10.88 3.82 -6.01
C PRO A 192 -10.90 2.83 -4.86
N TYR A 193 -10.51 3.29 -3.66
CA TYR A 193 -10.63 2.47 -2.47
C TYR A 193 -12.11 2.21 -2.18
N GLY A 194 -12.45 0.95 -1.88
CA GLY A 194 -13.81 0.56 -1.61
C GLY A 194 -13.92 -0.70 -0.77
N THR A 195 -15.06 -0.82 -0.10
CA THR A 195 -15.40 -1.95 0.77
C THR A 195 -16.92 -2.02 0.92
N SER A 196 -17.43 -3.04 1.59
CA SER A 196 -18.84 -3.18 1.94
C SER A 196 -19.07 -3.30 3.44
N LEU A 197 -20.35 -3.26 3.81
CA LEU A 197 -20.89 -3.70 5.09
C LEU A 197 -22.17 -4.51 4.83
N PRO A 198 -22.44 -5.61 5.56
CA PRO A 198 -23.73 -6.29 5.48
C PRO A 198 -24.90 -5.35 5.79
N LEU A 199 -25.98 -5.45 5.03
CA LEU A 199 -27.12 -4.52 5.09
C LEU A 199 -27.70 -4.42 6.50
N TYR A 200 -27.88 -5.55 7.18
CA TYR A 200 -28.42 -5.56 8.55
C TYR A 200 -27.55 -4.74 9.52
N LYS A 201 -26.23 -4.71 9.34
CA LYS A 201 -25.33 -3.88 10.17
C LYS A 201 -25.45 -2.41 9.81
N ALA A 202 -25.56 -2.08 8.52
CA ALA A 202 -25.72 -0.71 8.03
C ALA A 202 -27.05 -0.08 8.46
N MET A 203 -28.12 -0.88 8.53
CA MET A 203 -29.48 -0.43 8.85
C MET A 203 -29.80 -0.42 10.34
N ASP A 204 -29.03 -1.14 11.18
CA ASP A 204 -29.21 -1.13 12.63
C ASP A 204 -28.79 0.24 13.21
N PRO A 205 -29.73 1.06 13.71
CA PRO A 205 -29.44 2.39 14.23
C PRO A 205 -28.60 2.38 15.52
N SER A 206 -28.40 1.21 16.15
CA SER A 206 -27.54 1.01 17.31
C SER A 206 -26.06 0.83 16.95
N ASN A 207 -25.73 0.57 15.68
CA ASN A 207 -24.34 0.51 15.20
C ASN A 207 -23.76 1.89 14.89
N ASP A 208 -24.59 2.94 14.91
CA ASP A 208 -24.17 4.34 14.77
C ASP A 208 -23.27 4.59 13.56
N VAL A 209 -23.52 3.95 12.41
CA VAL A 209 -22.74 4.18 11.18
C VAL A 209 -23.04 5.58 10.64
N LEU A 210 -22.01 6.40 10.38
CA LEU A 210 -22.15 7.77 9.90
C LEU A 210 -21.47 8.03 8.57
N ILE A 211 -22.06 8.95 7.82
CA ILE A 211 -21.38 9.76 6.82
C ILE A 211 -20.94 11.06 7.51
N ALA A 212 -19.70 11.09 7.99
CA ALA A 212 -19.12 12.19 8.75
C ALA A 212 -18.58 13.28 7.83
N TYR A 213 -18.77 14.55 8.22
CA TYR A 213 -18.23 15.74 7.55
C TYR A 213 -17.50 16.68 8.53
N GLU A 214 -17.45 16.32 9.81
CA GLU A 214 -16.80 17.05 10.89
C GLU A 214 -16.09 16.07 11.85
N GLN A 215 -14.91 16.45 12.32
CA GLN A 215 -14.05 15.75 13.27
C GLN A 215 -13.60 16.73 14.37
N ASN A 216 -13.90 16.40 15.63
CA ASN A 216 -13.64 17.24 16.80
C ASN A 216 -14.20 18.68 16.70
N GLY A 217 -15.35 18.84 16.03
CA GLY A 217 -16.03 20.14 15.85
C GLY A 217 -15.50 20.98 14.69
N GLU A 218 -14.55 20.47 13.92
CA GLU A 218 -14.00 21.12 12.73
C GLU A 218 -14.36 20.32 11.47
N ARG A 219 -14.34 20.95 10.30
CA ARG A 219 -14.43 20.22 9.03
C ARG A 219 -13.30 19.19 8.95
N LEU A 220 -13.57 18.06 8.30
CA LEU A 220 -12.54 17.05 8.05
C LEU A 220 -11.31 17.69 7.40
N SER A 221 -10.11 17.26 7.80
CA SER A 221 -8.91 17.59 7.04
C SER A 221 -8.84 16.75 5.75
N PRO A 222 -8.06 17.18 4.75
CA PRO A 222 -7.82 16.38 3.54
C PRO A 222 -7.37 14.94 3.84
N ASP A 223 -6.38 14.73 4.72
CA ASP A 223 -5.86 13.41 5.10
C ASP A 223 -6.92 12.52 5.79
N HIS A 224 -7.94 13.14 6.40
CA HIS A 224 -9.02 12.44 7.09
C HIS A 224 -10.33 12.38 6.30
N GLY A 225 -10.31 12.69 5.00
CA GLY A 225 -11.43 12.40 4.10
C GLY A 225 -12.33 13.59 3.79
N PHE A 226 -11.83 14.83 3.85
CA PHE A 226 -12.59 15.99 3.38
C PHE A 226 -13.15 15.79 1.95
N PRO A 227 -14.43 16.11 1.68
CA PRO A 227 -15.38 16.76 2.58
C PRO A 227 -16.26 15.81 3.39
N CYS A 228 -16.33 14.52 3.05
CA CYS A 228 -17.03 13.52 3.84
C CYS A 228 -16.39 12.13 3.79
N ARG A 229 -16.60 11.35 4.86
CA ARG A 229 -16.13 9.98 4.98
C ARG A 229 -17.15 9.08 5.67
N LEU A 230 -16.98 7.79 5.51
CA LEU A 230 -17.66 6.78 6.32
C LEU A 230 -16.95 6.63 7.69
N ILE A 231 -17.75 6.49 8.74
CA ILE A 231 -17.32 6.05 10.08
C ILE A 231 -18.18 4.87 10.50
N ILE A 232 -17.54 3.75 10.82
CA ILE A 232 -18.19 2.52 11.31
C ILE A 232 -17.64 2.22 12.72
N PRO A 233 -18.35 2.63 13.78
CA PRO A 233 -17.90 2.40 15.15
C PRO A 233 -17.62 0.92 15.46
N GLY A 234 -16.57 0.65 16.26
CA GLY A 234 -16.20 -0.71 16.67
C GLY A 234 -15.62 -1.60 15.57
N THR A 235 -15.39 -1.06 14.38
CA THR A 235 -14.83 -1.74 13.20
C THR A 235 -13.42 -1.21 12.91
N VAL A 236 -12.58 -2.01 12.25
CA VAL A 236 -11.26 -1.58 11.80
C VAL A 236 -11.33 -0.42 10.81
N GLY A 237 -10.30 0.44 10.86
CA GLY A 237 -10.22 1.68 10.09
C GLY A 237 -10.19 1.47 8.58
N GLY A 238 -9.75 0.30 8.09
CA GLY A 238 -9.87 -0.06 6.67
C GLY A 238 -11.32 0.02 6.16
N ARG A 239 -12.32 -0.24 7.00
CA ARG A 239 -13.73 -0.16 6.55
C ARG A 239 -14.29 1.26 6.51
N ALA A 240 -13.60 2.23 7.10
CA ALA A 240 -14.05 3.62 7.20
C ALA A 240 -13.59 4.45 5.99
N VAL A 241 -14.16 4.16 4.80
CA VAL A 241 -13.79 4.78 3.51
C VAL A 241 -13.76 6.31 3.59
N LYS A 242 -12.64 6.91 3.17
CA LYS A 242 -12.42 8.36 3.08
C LYS A 242 -12.82 8.90 1.72
N TRP A 243 -13.02 10.23 1.66
CA TRP A 243 -13.36 10.94 0.42
C TRP A 243 -14.57 10.31 -0.28
N LEU A 244 -15.59 9.99 0.51
CA LEU A 244 -16.68 9.10 0.11
C LEU A 244 -17.47 9.71 -1.04
N LYS A 245 -17.56 8.98 -2.14
CA LYS A 245 -18.16 9.46 -3.39
C LYS A 245 -19.44 8.71 -3.76
N ARG A 246 -19.51 7.41 -3.45
CA ARG A 246 -20.67 6.57 -3.77
C ARG A 246 -20.99 5.58 -2.66
N ILE A 247 -22.29 5.36 -2.47
CA ILE A 247 -22.87 4.31 -1.65
C ILE A 247 -23.85 3.56 -2.54
N TYR A 248 -23.76 2.25 -2.65
CA TYR A 248 -24.72 1.47 -3.42
C TYR A 248 -25.16 0.20 -2.70
N VAL A 249 -26.44 -0.12 -2.81
CA VAL A 249 -27.03 -1.33 -2.24
C VAL A 249 -26.97 -2.45 -3.27
N SER A 250 -26.48 -3.62 -2.85
CA SER A 250 -26.22 -4.78 -3.71
C SER A 250 -26.71 -6.07 -3.05
N ASP A 251 -27.04 -7.09 -3.85
CA ASP A 251 -27.38 -8.45 -3.42
C ASP A 251 -26.12 -9.30 -3.17
N GLU A 252 -25.01 -8.92 -3.81
CA GLU A 252 -23.68 -9.49 -3.61
C GLU A 252 -22.75 -8.50 -2.88
N ASP A 253 -21.69 -9.05 -2.30
CA ASP A 253 -20.61 -8.27 -1.70
C ASP A 253 -19.87 -7.44 -2.79
N THR A 254 -19.10 -6.44 -2.38
CA THR A 254 -18.35 -5.59 -3.32
C THR A 254 -17.30 -6.41 -4.09
N ASP A 255 -17.08 -6.06 -5.36
CA ASP A 255 -16.00 -6.61 -6.20
C ASP A 255 -14.67 -5.83 -6.08
N ASN A 256 -14.59 -4.88 -5.13
CA ASN A 256 -13.44 -4.00 -4.99
C ASN A 256 -12.16 -4.77 -4.60
N PHE A 257 -11.06 -4.50 -5.31
CA PHE A 257 -9.77 -5.16 -5.08
C PHE A 257 -9.31 -5.07 -3.62
N TYR A 258 -9.42 -3.90 -3.00
CA TYR A 258 -8.97 -3.65 -1.63
C TYR A 258 -9.85 -4.36 -0.59
N HIS A 259 -11.08 -4.74 -0.94
CA HIS A 259 -11.93 -5.54 -0.05
C HIS A 259 -11.43 -7.00 0.06
N TYR A 260 -10.88 -7.56 -1.02
CA TYR A 260 -10.39 -8.94 -1.06
C TYR A 260 -8.92 -9.07 -0.71
N HIS A 261 -8.06 -8.19 -1.24
CA HIS A 261 -6.61 -8.29 -1.14
C HIS A 261 -5.99 -7.49 0.01
N ASP A 262 -6.82 -6.83 0.83
CA ASP A 262 -6.40 -6.09 2.03
C ASP A 262 -7.38 -6.38 3.20
N ASN A 263 -7.03 -5.94 4.41
CA ASN A 263 -7.91 -5.97 5.59
C ASN A 263 -8.45 -7.39 5.93
N LYS A 264 -7.58 -8.41 5.81
CA LYS A 264 -7.86 -9.82 6.13
C LYS A 264 -6.86 -10.42 7.13
N VAL A 265 -7.33 -11.37 7.94
CA VAL A 265 -6.48 -12.20 8.80
C VAL A 265 -6.58 -13.65 8.32
N LEU A 266 -5.66 -14.02 7.42
CA LEU A 266 -5.57 -15.39 6.94
C LEU A 266 -4.96 -16.33 8.00
N PRO A 267 -5.25 -17.63 7.95
CA PRO A 267 -4.65 -18.60 8.87
C PRO A 267 -3.10 -18.58 8.84
N PRO A 268 -2.41 -18.83 9.97
CA PRO A 268 -0.95 -18.66 10.06
C PRO A 268 -0.11 -19.56 9.14
N HIS A 269 -0.70 -20.63 8.61
CA HIS A 269 -0.02 -21.54 7.67
C HIS A 269 -0.05 -21.03 6.22
N VAL A 270 -0.85 -20.00 5.92
CA VAL A 270 -0.96 -19.40 4.59
C VAL A 270 0.15 -18.36 4.44
N ASP A 271 1.12 -18.65 3.58
CA ASP A 271 2.16 -17.70 3.19
C ASP A 271 1.75 -16.86 1.98
N PHE A 272 2.67 -16.05 1.46
CA PHE A 272 2.43 -15.14 0.35
C PHE A 272 2.03 -15.88 -0.92
N ASP A 273 2.77 -16.93 -1.27
CA ASP A 273 2.54 -17.73 -2.47
C ASP A 273 1.19 -18.46 -2.39
N ALA A 274 0.90 -19.09 -1.26
CA ALA A 274 -0.39 -19.73 -1.04
C ALA A 274 -1.52 -18.70 -1.16
N ALA A 275 -1.38 -17.53 -0.52
CA ALA A 275 -2.41 -16.51 -0.55
C ALA A 275 -2.78 -16.08 -1.97
N ASP A 276 -1.77 -15.86 -2.82
CA ASP A 276 -1.94 -15.39 -4.20
C ASP A 276 -2.35 -16.51 -5.17
N SER A 277 -1.79 -17.72 -5.04
CA SER A 277 -1.99 -18.81 -6.01
C SER A 277 -3.17 -19.74 -5.70
N GLN A 278 -3.63 -19.81 -4.44
CA GLN A 278 -4.68 -20.75 -4.01
C GLN A 278 -6.02 -20.08 -3.71
N GLY A 279 -6.16 -18.79 -4.04
CA GLY A 279 -7.44 -18.07 -3.92
C GLY A 279 -7.84 -17.67 -2.50
N TRP A 280 -6.92 -17.66 -1.53
CA TRP A 280 -7.25 -17.32 -0.12
C TRP A 280 -7.83 -15.91 0.05
N TRP A 281 -7.50 -14.96 -0.83
CA TRP A 281 -8.07 -13.61 -0.80
C TRP A 281 -9.58 -13.59 -0.98
N PHE A 282 -10.18 -14.61 -1.63
CA PHE A 282 -11.61 -14.68 -1.91
C PHE A 282 -12.43 -15.32 -0.77
N HIS A 283 -11.79 -15.82 0.28
CA HIS A 283 -12.45 -16.34 1.47
C HIS A 283 -12.96 -15.19 2.35
N THR A 284 -14.27 -14.96 2.35
CA THR A 284 -14.92 -13.83 3.03
C THR A 284 -14.94 -13.98 4.54
N GLU A 285 -14.84 -15.21 5.07
CA GLU A 285 -14.77 -15.49 6.51
C GLU A 285 -13.53 -14.89 7.20
N TYR A 286 -12.48 -14.58 6.44
CA TYR A 286 -11.26 -13.94 6.94
C TYR A 286 -11.26 -12.41 6.82
N ALA A 287 -12.33 -11.81 6.24
CA ALA A 287 -12.49 -10.37 6.17
C ALA A 287 -12.64 -9.77 7.57
N VAL A 288 -11.78 -8.81 7.90
CA VAL A 288 -11.82 -8.16 9.21
C VAL A 288 -12.85 -7.06 9.20
N TYR A 289 -13.79 -7.13 10.14
CA TYR A 289 -14.72 -6.04 10.45
C TYR A 289 -14.47 -5.55 11.88
N GLU A 290 -15.03 -6.25 12.87
CA GLU A 290 -14.92 -5.84 14.27
C GLU A 290 -13.50 -6.02 14.81
N MET A 291 -13.06 -5.04 15.60
CA MET A 291 -11.76 -5.09 16.26
C MET A 291 -11.71 -6.18 17.34
N ASN A 292 -10.56 -6.84 17.50
CA ASN A 292 -10.32 -7.71 18.65
C ASN A 292 -9.98 -6.89 19.90
N VAL A 293 -10.08 -7.52 21.08
CA VAL A 293 -9.65 -6.87 22.33
C VAL A 293 -8.13 -6.68 22.33
N ASN A 294 -7.66 -5.49 22.71
CA ASN A 294 -6.23 -5.15 22.75
C ASN A 294 -5.93 -4.20 23.92
N SER A 295 -4.66 -4.18 24.35
CA SER A 295 -4.14 -3.24 25.34
C SER A 295 -2.63 -3.03 25.19
N VAL A 296 -2.18 -1.83 25.56
CA VAL A 296 -0.79 -1.35 25.38
C VAL A 296 -0.36 -0.55 26.60
N ILE A 297 0.92 -0.66 26.97
CA ILE A 297 1.59 0.20 27.95
C ILE A 297 2.19 1.39 27.20
N THR A 298 1.95 2.61 27.68
CA THR A 298 2.48 3.86 27.12
C THR A 298 3.31 4.66 28.12
N THR A 299 3.14 4.38 29.41
CA THR A 299 3.91 5.00 30.50
C THR A 299 4.29 3.91 31.49
N PRO A 300 5.58 3.67 31.73
CA PRO A 300 6.75 4.41 31.19
C PRO A 300 6.87 4.28 29.67
N ASP A 301 7.48 5.27 29.00
CA ASP A 301 7.82 5.24 27.58
C ASP A 301 9.18 4.55 27.34
N HIS A 302 9.56 4.34 26.09
CA HIS A 302 10.81 3.73 25.71
C HIS A 302 12.02 4.51 26.24
N LEU A 303 12.87 3.85 27.03
CA LEU A 303 14.04 4.37 27.72
C LEU A 303 13.74 5.46 28.77
N ASP A 304 12.49 5.58 29.22
CA ASP A 304 12.18 6.37 30.41
C ASP A 304 12.98 5.83 31.59
N ASN A 305 13.42 6.76 32.44
CA ASN A 305 14.17 6.46 33.66
C ASN A 305 13.28 6.71 34.87
N VAL A 306 13.08 5.68 35.68
CA VAL A 306 12.36 5.77 36.96
C VAL A 306 13.33 5.47 38.09
N SER A 307 13.34 6.32 39.11
CA SER A 307 14.18 6.12 40.29
C SER A 307 13.51 5.10 41.21
N SER A 308 14.25 4.07 41.60
CA SER A 308 13.76 3.07 42.56
C SER A 308 13.46 3.65 43.96
N GLY A 309 13.97 4.85 44.26
CA GLY A 309 13.74 5.55 45.51
C GLY A 309 12.48 6.41 45.54
N ASP A 310 11.75 6.52 44.43
CA ASP A 310 10.52 7.30 44.41
C ASP A 310 9.41 6.55 45.17
N ASP A 311 8.53 7.28 45.86
CA ASP A 311 7.49 6.66 46.68
C ASP A 311 6.44 5.92 45.84
N LYS A 312 6.08 6.49 44.68
CA LYS A 312 5.05 5.96 43.76
C LYS A 312 5.35 6.34 42.32
N PHE A 313 4.96 5.46 41.40
CA PHE A 313 4.94 5.68 39.97
C PHE A 313 3.60 5.25 39.37
N THR A 314 3.04 6.06 38.47
CA THR A 314 1.78 5.77 37.79
C THR A 314 2.05 5.19 36.41
N MET A 315 1.89 3.87 36.26
CA MET A 315 1.83 3.24 34.95
C MET A 315 0.54 3.61 34.23
N LYS A 316 0.59 3.79 32.91
CA LYS A 316 -0.57 4.13 32.08
C LYS A 316 -0.54 3.40 30.75
N GLY A 317 -1.72 3.31 30.15
CA GLY A 317 -1.90 2.83 28.80
C GLY A 317 -3.35 2.88 28.36
N TYR A 318 -3.62 2.31 27.19
CA TYR A 318 -4.96 2.20 26.63
C TYR A 318 -5.37 0.73 26.46
N ALA A 319 -6.68 0.51 26.37
CA ALA A 319 -7.30 -0.75 25.98
C ALA A 319 -8.55 -0.48 25.13
N TYR A 320 -8.91 -1.40 24.23
CA TYR A 320 -10.11 -1.29 23.39
C TYR A 320 -10.65 -2.66 22.99
N SER A 321 -11.92 -2.72 22.55
CA SER A 321 -12.52 -3.87 21.88
C SER A 321 -13.47 -3.39 20.79
N GLY A 322 -13.71 -4.22 19.76
CA GLY A 322 -14.63 -3.93 18.67
C GLY A 322 -16.10 -4.17 19.01
N GLY A 323 -16.99 -3.98 18.03
CA GLY A 323 -18.44 -4.28 18.14
C GLY A 323 -19.20 -3.49 19.20
N GLY A 324 -18.55 -2.49 19.81
CA GLY A 324 -19.07 -1.67 20.89
C GLY A 324 -18.98 -2.35 22.26
N ARG A 325 -18.11 -3.37 22.40
CA ARG A 325 -17.93 -4.11 23.64
C ARG A 325 -17.14 -3.33 24.67
N ARG A 326 -17.63 -3.28 25.90
CA ARG A 326 -16.94 -2.64 27.02
C ARG A 326 -15.68 -3.40 27.45
N ILE A 327 -14.58 -2.69 27.73
CA ILE A 327 -13.47 -3.23 28.53
C ILE A 327 -13.91 -3.37 29.99
N THR A 328 -13.91 -4.60 30.51
CA THR A 328 -14.33 -4.91 31.89
C THR A 328 -13.17 -4.90 32.86
N ARG A 329 -11.97 -5.28 32.41
CA ARG A 329 -10.74 -5.21 33.22
C ARG A 329 -9.48 -5.12 32.37
N VAL A 330 -8.46 -4.52 32.95
CA VAL A 330 -7.07 -4.55 32.49
C VAL A 330 -6.23 -5.10 33.65
N GLU A 331 -5.38 -6.07 33.34
CA GLU A 331 -4.58 -6.80 34.31
C GLU A 331 -3.08 -6.60 33.98
N ILE A 332 -2.27 -6.45 35.03
CA ILE A 332 -0.83 -6.20 34.93
C ILE A 332 -0.07 -7.28 35.69
N SER A 333 1.01 -7.79 35.11
CA SER A 333 1.90 -8.76 35.75
C SER A 333 3.36 -8.29 35.70
N LEU A 334 4.09 -8.60 36.77
CA LEU A 334 5.53 -8.32 36.94
C LEU A 334 6.39 -9.61 37.03
N ASP A 335 5.74 -10.77 37.03
CA ASP A 335 6.34 -12.09 37.31
C ASP A 335 6.19 -13.05 36.11
N GLY A 336 6.15 -12.50 34.89
CA GLY A 336 6.04 -13.32 33.68
C GLY A 336 4.62 -13.83 33.39
N GLY A 337 3.61 -13.39 34.14
CA GLY A 337 2.21 -13.76 33.97
C GLY A 337 1.70 -14.79 34.97
N GLU A 338 2.46 -15.09 36.03
CA GLU A 338 2.06 -16.02 37.10
C GLU A 338 0.98 -15.41 37.99
N SER A 339 1.14 -14.14 38.38
CA SER A 339 0.14 -13.37 39.13
C SER A 339 -0.21 -12.06 38.42
N TRP A 340 -1.41 -11.55 38.70
CA TRP A 340 -2.01 -10.42 38.01
C TRP A 340 -2.67 -9.44 38.97
N ASP A 341 -2.26 -8.18 38.88
CA ASP A 341 -2.86 -7.06 39.59
C ASP A 341 -3.88 -6.34 38.70
N LEU A 342 -4.95 -5.83 39.30
CA LEU A 342 -6.01 -5.13 38.58
C LEU A 342 -5.67 -3.65 38.39
N ALA A 343 -5.62 -3.19 37.15
CA ALA A 343 -5.46 -1.77 36.84
C ALA A 343 -6.79 -1.01 37.02
N LYS A 344 -6.69 0.27 37.36
CA LYS A 344 -7.83 1.17 37.40
C LYS A 344 -8.20 1.59 35.98
N LEU A 345 -9.46 1.35 35.59
CA LEU A 345 -10.01 1.86 34.33
C LEU A 345 -10.44 3.32 34.49
N ASN A 346 -9.95 4.19 33.61
CA ASN A 346 -10.24 5.62 33.58
C ASN A 346 -11.21 5.89 32.44
N PHE A 347 -12.51 5.90 32.76
CA PHE A 347 -13.54 6.34 31.83
C PHE A 347 -13.57 7.89 31.82
N LEU A 348 -12.92 8.50 30.83
CA LEU A 348 -12.80 9.95 30.71
C LEU A 348 -14.15 10.58 30.31
N GLN A 349 -14.60 11.60 31.06
CA GLN A 349 -15.88 12.29 30.86
C GLN A 349 -15.97 12.98 29.48
N TYR A 350 -17.07 12.74 28.77
CA TYR A 350 -17.47 13.58 27.63
C TYR A 350 -17.66 15.02 28.12
N PRO A 351 -17.01 16.04 27.53
CA PRO A 351 -17.32 17.41 27.87
C PRO A 351 -18.79 17.68 27.54
N LYS A 352 -19.63 17.97 28.56
CA LYS A 352 -21.07 18.24 28.39
C LYS A 352 -21.37 19.44 27.47
N LYS A 353 -20.36 20.27 27.15
CA LYS A 353 -20.42 21.35 26.19
C LYS A 353 -19.08 21.45 25.47
N LEU A 354 -19.10 21.36 24.14
CA LEU A 354 -18.00 21.83 23.31
C LEU A 354 -17.98 23.37 23.33
N PRO A 355 -16.81 24.01 23.17
CA PRO A 355 -16.71 25.47 23.07
C PRO A 355 -17.37 25.92 21.76
N GLY A 356 -18.64 26.29 21.83
CA GLY A 356 -19.42 26.73 20.66
C GLY A 356 -20.89 27.02 20.99
N GLU A 357 -21.46 26.35 22.00
CA GLU A 357 -22.85 26.55 22.44
C GLU A 357 -23.05 27.78 23.35
N GLY A 358 -22.49 28.92 22.94
CA GLY A 358 -22.58 30.18 23.67
C GLY A 358 -22.37 31.45 22.83
N TYR A 359 -22.30 31.36 21.50
CA TYR A 359 -22.26 32.56 20.66
C TYR A 359 -23.65 32.93 20.17
N ASN A 360 -24.16 34.03 20.71
CA ASN A 360 -25.37 34.72 20.26
C ASN A 360 -25.32 34.99 18.75
N ASN A 361 -26.34 34.56 18.01
CA ASN A 361 -26.59 34.83 16.59
C ASN A 361 -26.90 36.31 16.26
N ASN A 362 -26.39 37.28 17.02
CA ASN A 362 -26.77 38.70 16.90
C ASN A 362 -25.71 39.61 16.23
N LEU A 363 -24.75 39.06 15.48
CA LEU A 363 -23.78 39.87 14.72
C LEU A 363 -23.91 39.74 13.20
N ILE A 364 -25.11 39.43 12.71
CA ILE A 364 -25.51 39.63 11.30
C ILE A 364 -26.64 40.66 11.27
N ASN A 365 -26.37 41.90 11.69
CA ASN A 365 -27.14 43.10 11.31
C ASN A 365 -26.60 44.37 12.02
N SER A 366 -25.39 44.79 11.70
CA SER A 366 -25.02 46.21 11.78
C SER A 366 -23.64 46.40 11.14
N ASP A 367 -23.62 46.59 9.83
CA ASP A 367 -22.69 47.53 9.19
C ASP A 367 -23.10 47.72 7.73
N LYS A 368 -24.16 48.54 7.55
CA LYS A 368 -24.38 49.27 6.30
C LYS A 368 -23.68 50.62 6.43
N THR A 369 -22.38 50.65 6.19
CA THR A 369 -21.66 51.88 5.88
C THR A 369 -21.26 51.83 4.41
N GLN A 370 -21.83 52.78 3.66
CA GLN A 370 -21.52 53.03 2.26
C GLN A 370 -20.03 53.32 2.11
N VAL A 371 -19.34 52.57 1.25
CA VAL A 371 -18.09 53.01 0.64
C VAL A 371 -18.26 52.96 -0.87
N LYS A 372 -18.22 54.14 -1.48
CA LYS A 372 -18.12 54.36 -2.92
C LYS A 372 -16.65 54.23 -3.35
N GLY A 373 -16.44 53.68 -4.54
CA GLY A 373 -15.32 53.98 -5.44
C GLY A 373 -13.97 53.36 -5.09
N ASP A 374 -13.59 52.31 -5.81
CA ASP A 374 -12.55 52.37 -6.85
C ASP A 374 -11.96 50.99 -7.13
N GLU A 375 -11.86 50.67 -8.42
CA GLU A 375 -11.26 49.44 -8.95
C GLU A 375 -9.74 49.43 -8.72
N LYS A 376 -9.20 48.31 -8.21
CA LYS A 376 -8.13 47.47 -8.82
C LYS A 376 -7.26 46.75 -7.77
N HIS A 377 -7.13 45.43 -8.01
CA HIS A 377 -6.03 44.53 -7.63
C HIS A 377 -5.90 44.09 -6.16
N GLY A 378 -6.00 42.77 -5.96
CA GLY A 378 -5.31 42.06 -4.86
C GLY A 378 -6.15 41.60 -3.66
N PHE A 379 -7.14 40.73 -3.87
CA PHE A 379 -7.81 40.01 -2.77
C PHE A 379 -7.77 38.51 -3.01
N LYS A 380 -6.75 37.83 -2.48
CA LYS A 380 -6.73 36.37 -2.28
C LYS A 380 -5.78 35.87 -1.16
N HIS A 381 -5.03 36.75 -0.46
CA HIS A 381 -4.02 36.32 0.52
C HIS A 381 -4.15 36.92 1.94
N VAL A 382 -5.19 37.70 2.21
CA VAL A 382 -5.37 38.36 3.52
C VAL A 382 -6.37 37.61 4.42
N GLU A 383 -7.35 36.89 3.85
CA GLU A 383 -8.35 36.13 4.63
C GLU A 383 -7.76 34.85 5.27
N GLU A 384 -6.84 34.15 4.60
CA GLU A 384 -6.19 32.94 5.14
C GLU A 384 -5.24 33.22 6.33
N ARG A 385 -4.52 34.37 6.32
CA ARG A 385 -3.57 34.69 7.40
C ARG A 385 -4.23 35.21 8.66
N ILE A 386 -5.39 35.85 8.55
CA ILE A 386 -6.18 36.31 9.70
C ILE A 386 -6.88 35.11 10.36
N TYR A 387 -7.25 34.09 9.57
CA TYR A 387 -7.85 32.84 10.07
C TYR A 387 -6.86 31.99 10.91
N GLN A 388 -5.61 31.83 10.46
CA GLN A 388 -4.63 31.01 11.19
C GLN A 388 -4.16 31.62 12.52
N ARG A 389 -4.15 32.95 12.66
CA ARG A 389 -3.64 33.64 13.86
C ARG A 389 -4.64 33.69 15.01
N THR A 390 -5.94 33.62 14.73
CA THR A 390 -7.01 33.51 15.74
C THR A 390 -7.18 32.08 16.25
N GLN A 391 -6.76 31.05 15.51
CA GLN A 391 -6.88 29.65 15.92
C GLN A 391 -5.95 29.27 17.10
N THR A 392 -4.71 29.77 17.13
CA THR A 392 -3.72 29.37 18.15
C THR A 392 -4.08 29.86 19.56
N GLU A 393 -4.70 31.04 19.68
CA GLU A 393 -5.21 31.55 20.97
C GLU A 393 -6.49 30.84 21.43
N GLN A 394 -7.25 30.27 20.50
CA GLN A 394 -8.53 29.58 20.74
C GLN A 394 -8.29 28.12 21.16
N GLU A 395 -7.28 27.46 20.61
CA GLU A 395 -6.76 26.15 21.04
C GLU A 395 -6.30 26.20 22.51
N HIS A 396 -5.52 27.23 22.89
CA HIS A 396 -4.97 27.36 24.25
C HIS A 396 -6.06 27.58 25.32
N LYS A 397 -7.09 28.39 25.02
CA LYS A 397 -8.21 28.64 25.93
C LYS A 397 -9.13 27.43 26.08
N THR A 398 -9.34 26.66 25.02
CA THR A 398 -10.16 25.44 25.03
C THR A 398 -9.53 24.35 25.90
N HIS A 399 -8.22 24.14 25.78
CA HIS A 399 -7.48 23.16 26.60
C HIS A 399 -7.47 23.51 28.10
N LEU A 400 -7.35 24.80 28.46
CA LEU A 400 -7.41 25.26 29.84
C LEU A 400 -8.79 25.09 30.48
N GLN A 401 -9.87 25.23 29.70
CA GLN A 401 -11.25 25.06 30.16
C GLN A 401 -11.58 23.59 30.43
N LEU A 402 -11.13 22.67 29.56
CA LEU A 402 -11.35 21.22 29.67
C LEU A 402 -10.68 20.63 30.92
N ARG A 403 -9.47 21.08 31.26
CA ARG A 403 -8.74 20.67 32.48
C ARG A 403 -9.49 20.99 33.78
N LYS A 404 -10.26 22.08 33.83
CA LYS A 404 -11.00 22.49 35.05
C LYS A 404 -12.25 21.64 35.30
N VAL A 405 -12.86 21.06 34.25
CA VAL A 405 -14.09 20.26 34.37
C VAL A 405 -13.79 18.81 34.81
N GLN A 406 -12.60 18.28 34.49
CA GLN A 406 -12.22 16.90 34.80
C GLN A 406 -11.89 16.63 36.28
N GLN A 407 -11.58 17.66 37.08
CA GLN A 407 -11.19 17.49 38.50
C GLN A 407 -12.36 17.21 39.48
N GLN A 408 -13.60 17.15 39.00
CA GLN A 408 -14.78 16.91 39.85
C GLN A 408 -15.66 15.80 39.26
N SER A 409 -15.45 14.53 39.62
CA SER A 409 -16.49 13.52 39.33
C SER A 409 -16.57 12.30 40.25
N ASP A 410 -17.82 12.02 40.62
CA ASP A 410 -18.33 10.88 41.38
C ASP A 410 -18.46 9.62 40.47
N PRO A 411 -17.98 8.43 40.90
CA PRO A 411 -18.09 7.16 40.17
C PRO A 411 -19.52 6.77 39.73
N SER A 412 -20.57 7.26 40.40
CA SER A 412 -21.96 6.96 40.05
C SER A 412 -22.41 7.52 38.68
N GLN A 413 -21.64 8.46 38.09
CA GLN A 413 -21.94 9.03 36.77
C GLN A 413 -21.35 8.27 35.58
N ALA A 414 -20.70 7.12 35.79
CA ALA A 414 -20.13 6.31 34.73
C ALA A 414 -21.15 5.69 33.74
N GLN A 415 -22.46 5.81 34.00
CA GLN A 415 -23.52 5.42 33.05
C GLN A 415 -23.63 6.34 31.82
N LYS A 416 -22.86 7.44 31.73
CA LYS A 416 -22.87 8.37 30.58
C LYS A 416 -21.92 8.00 29.44
N PHE A 417 -21.18 6.89 29.56
CA PHE A 417 -20.12 6.49 28.63
C PHE A 417 -20.56 5.54 27.52
N SER A 418 -21.77 5.00 27.61
CA SER A 418 -22.33 4.16 26.57
C SER A 418 -23.41 4.93 25.81
N TYR A 419 -23.30 5.07 24.49
CA TYR A 419 -24.46 5.44 23.69
C TYR A 419 -25.32 4.19 23.53
N LYS A 420 -26.50 4.17 24.18
CA LYS A 420 -27.43 3.03 24.17
C LYS A 420 -26.79 1.67 24.53
N GLY A 421 -25.82 1.66 25.44
CA GLY A 421 -25.12 0.42 25.86
C GLY A 421 -23.91 0.02 25.01
N LYS A 422 -23.52 0.81 24.01
CA LYS A 422 -22.33 0.58 23.17
C LYS A 422 -21.14 1.45 23.57
N TRP A 423 -19.94 0.88 23.48
CA TRP A 423 -18.66 1.49 23.86
C TRP A 423 -17.75 1.64 22.63
N TRP A 424 -17.83 2.79 21.97
CA TRP A 424 -17.12 3.06 20.71
C TRP A 424 -15.72 3.64 20.89
N THR A 425 -15.35 3.99 22.11
CA THR A 425 -14.05 4.57 22.44
C THR A 425 -13.17 3.57 23.17
N TRP A 426 -11.85 3.77 23.07
CA TRP A 426 -10.87 3.17 23.96
C TRP A 426 -11.15 3.51 25.43
N THR A 427 -10.47 2.79 26.30
CA THR A 427 -10.45 3.02 27.75
C THR A 427 -9.00 3.21 28.16
N HIS A 428 -8.68 4.35 28.76
CA HIS A 428 -7.38 4.53 29.40
C HIS A 428 -7.35 3.76 30.72
N TRP A 429 -6.21 3.21 31.09
CA TRP A 429 -6.01 2.55 32.38
C TRP A 429 -4.80 3.14 33.09
N SER A 430 -4.79 3.02 34.40
CA SER A 430 -3.66 3.42 35.25
C SER A 430 -3.43 2.44 36.39
N TYR A 431 -2.18 2.27 36.79
CA TYR A 431 -1.81 1.43 37.92
C TYR A 431 -0.70 2.09 38.73
N GLU A 432 -0.96 2.30 40.01
CA GLU A 432 0.00 2.86 40.97
C GLU A 432 0.90 1.74 41.47
N ILE A 433 2.21 1.93 41.38
CA ILE A 433 3.21 0.96 41.81
C ILE A 433 4.35 1.66 42.52
N GLU A 434 4.88 1.03 43.57
CA GLU A 434 6.15 1.44 44.17
C GLU A 434 7.31 1.01 43.26
N PRO A 435 8.14 1.92 42.74
CA PRO A 435 9.22 1.61 41.78
C PRO A 435 10.19 0.52 42.19
N TRP A 436 10.43 0.32 43.50
CA TRP A 436 11.30 -0.77 43.97
C TRP A 436 10.80 -2.17 43.55
N ARG A 437 9.49 -2.33 43.29
CA ARG A 437 8.93 -3.60 42.77
C ARG A 437 9.46 -3.95 41.38
N PHE A 438 9.88 -2.96 40.58
CA PHE A 438 10.50 -3.22 39.28
C PHE A 438 11.89 -3.85 39.41
N ILE A 439 12.59 -3.69 40.54
CA ILE A 439 13.94 -4.24 40.72
C ILE A 439 13.94 -5.77 40.61
N GLN A 440 12.87 -6.42 41.09
CA GLN A 440 12.71 -7.87 41.06
C GLN A 440 12.02 -8.37 39.78
N ALA A 441 11.51 -7.45 38.95
CA ALA A 441 10.76 -7.77 37.76
C ALA A 441 11.67 -7.73 36.52
N HIS A 442 11.54 -8.73 35.65
CA HIS A 442 12.24 -8.74 34.36
C HIS A 442 11.45 -8.02 33.25
N GLU A 443 10.13 -7.97 33.40
CA GLU A 443 9.22 -7.35 32.45
C GLU A 443 7.91 -6.91 33.12
N VAL A 444 7.19 -6.01 32.47
CA VAL A 444 5.79 -5.74 32.74
C VAL A 444 4.95 -6.26 31.59
N ILE A 445 3.88 -6.98 31.91
CA ILE A 445 2.92 -7.52 30.94
C ILE A 445 1.56 -6.89 31.21
N VAL A 446 0.85 -6.49 30.14
CA VAL A 446 -0.56 -6.06 30.23
C VAL A 446 -1.47 -6.91 29.35
N ARG A 447 -2.68 -7.17 29.84
CA ARG A 447 -3.78 -7.74 29.05
C ARG A 447 -5.13 -7.14 29.43
N ALA A 448 -6.07 -7.14 28.50
CA ALA A 448 -7.44 -6.69 28.71
C ALA A 448 -8.47 -7.82 28.53
N TRP A 449 -9.64 -7.60 29.11
CA TRP A 449 -10.84 -8.40 28.93
C TRP A 449 -12.01 -7.51 28.58
N ASP A 450 -12.84 -7.96 27.64
CA ASP A 450 -14.09 -7.28 27.33
C ASP A 450 -15.30 -7.92 28.03
N GLU A 451 -16.49 -7.35 27.81
CA GLU A 451 -17.73 -7.81 28.44
C GLU A 451 -18.27 -9.13 27.88
N SER A 452 -17.74 -9.58 26.74
CA SER A 452 -17.99 -10.92 26.21
C SER A 452 -16.97 -11.94 26.72
N HIS A 453 -16.12 -11.55 27.68
CA HIS A 453 -15.03 -12.36 28.23
C HIS A 453 -13.96 -12.76 27.21
N ASN A 454 -13.87 -12.07 26.07
CA ASN A 454 -12.71 -12.23 25.18
C ASN A 454 -11.47 -11.64 25.85
N THR A 455 -10.31 -12.25 25.61
CA THR A 455 -9.01 -11.78 26.08
C THR A 455 -7.94 -11.91 25.01
N GLN A 456 -6.75 -11.40 25.32
CA GLN A 456 -5.59 -11.38 24.44
C GLN A 456 -4.79 -12.71 24.53
N PRO A 457 -4.16 -13.17 23.44
CA PRO A 457 -3.24 -14.31 23.49
C PRO A 457 -1.89 -13.92 24.11
N PRO A 458 -1.19 -14.85 24.79
CA PRO A 458 0.10 -14.56 25.43
C PRO A 458 1.25 -14.33 24.44
N LEU A 459 1.10 -14.83 23.21
CA LEU A 459 2.06 -14.75 22.11
C LEU A 459 1.36 -14.23 20.85
N PRO A 460 2.09 -13.54 19.96
CA PRO A 460 1.57 -13.08 18.68
C PRO A 460 1.22 -14.24 17.74
N THR A 461 0.12 -14.07 17.02
CA THR A 461 -0.30 -14.97 15.93
C THR A 461 0.07 -14.32 14.61
N TRP A 462 1.05 -14.90 13.90
CA TRP A 462 1.47 -14.41 12.59
C TRP A 462 0.37 -14.63 11.54
N ASN A 463 0.23 -13.68 10.62
CA ASN A 463 -0.56 -13.79 9.40
C ASN A 463 0.10 -12.98 8.29
N VAL A 464 -0.26 -13.27 7.04
CA VAL A 464 0.39 -12.72 5.85
C VAL A 464 0.39 -11.19 5.77
N LEU A 465 -0.62 -10.51 6.32
CA LEU A 465 -0.73 -9.04 6.34
C LEU A 465 -0.27 -8.41 7.67
N GLY A 466 0.17 -9.23 8.64
CA GLY A 466 0.59 -8.78 9.97
C GLY A 466 -0.46 -7.96 10.70
N MET A 467 -1.74 -8.20 10.41
CA MET A 467 -2.86 -7.44 10.94
C MET A 467 -3.36 -8.02 12.25
N MET A 468 -4.09 -7.19 13.01
CA MET A 468 -4.84 -7.58 14.21
C MET A 468 -3.97 -8.19 15.32
N ASN A 469 -2.70 -7.79 15.42
CA ASN A 469 -1.84 -8.20 16.53
C ASN A 469 -2.40 -7.69 17.85
N ASN A 470 -2.89 -8.61 18.68
CA ASN A 470 -3.42 -8.31 19.99
C ASN A 470 -2.76 -9.13 21.10
N SER A 471 -1.55 -9.66 20.89
CA SER A 471 -0.84 -10.38 21.94
C SER A 471 -0.59 -9.52 23.18
N TYR A 472 -0.35 -10.15 24.34
CA TYR A 472 0.04 -9.43 25.55
C TYR A 472 1.18 -8.46 25.24
N TYR A 473 0.98 -7.18 25.58
CA TYR A 473 2.02 -6.18 25.39
C TYR A 473 3.03 -6.29 26.53
N ARG A 474 4.32 -6.34 26.19
CA ARG A 474 5.41 -6.60 27.14
C ARG A 474 6.47 -5.51 27.07
N VAL A 475 6.80 -4.93 28.21
CA VAL A 475 7.87 -3.94 28.35
C VAL A 475 8.97 -4.56 29.20
N LYS A 476 10.19 -4.66 28.66
CA LYS A 476 11.34 -5.17 29.41
C LYS A 476 11.87 -4.11 30.37
N ILE A 477 12.34 -4.57 31.52
CA ILE A 477 12.90 -3.73 32.57
C ILE A 477 14.41 -3.97 32.61
N ASN A 478 15.19 -2.89 32.56
CA ASN A 478 16.63 -2.95 32.82
C ASN A 478 16.94 -2.12 34.07
N VAL A 479 17.62 -2.75 35.03
CA VAL A 479 18.01 -2.13 36.29
C VAL A 479 19.50 -1.86 36.23
N GLU A 480 19.91 -0.62 36.48
CA GLU A 480 21.33 -0.28 36.55
C GLU A 480 22.03 -1.03 37.71
N PRO A 481 23.14 -1.74 37.47
CA PRO A 481 23.87 -2.41 38.54
C PRO A 481 24.61 -1.40 39.44
N ASP A 482 24.91 -1.81 40.69
CA ASP A 482 25.87 -1.18 41.60
C ASP A 482 25.58 0.25 42.10
N LYS A 483 24.31 0.62 42.24
CA LYS A 483 23.88 1.84 42.97
C LYS A 483 22.99 1.50 44.17
N LYS A 484 23.12 2.29 45.25
CA LYS A 484 22.24 2.18 46.45
C LYS A 484 20.75 2.38 46.10
N LEU A 485 20.48 3.20 45.09
CA LEU A 485 19.17 3.41 44.48
C LEU A 485 19.37 3.28 42.96
N PRO A 486 19.14 2.10 42.37
CA PRO A 486 19.32 1.92 40.93
C PRO A 486 18.26 2.70 40.14
N ASN A 487 18.66 3.23 38.98
CA ASN A 487 17.72 3.68 37.97
C ASN A 487 17.13 2.47 37.26
N ILE A 488 15.85 2.57 36.91
CA ILE A 488 15.11 1.55 36.18
C ILE A 488 14.78 2.14 34.82
N THR A 489 15.17 1.45 33.76
CA THR A 489 14.84 1.83 32.38
C THR A 489 13.93 0.80 31.73
N PHE A 490 13.09 1.27 30.83
CA PHE A 490 12.05 0.46 30.19
C PHE A 490 12.31 0.34 28.70
N THR A 491 12.11 -0.85 28.15
CA THR A 491 12.28 -1.10 26.72
C THR A 491 10.98 -1.67 26.19
N HIS A 492 10.31 -0.92 25.33
CA HIS A 492 9.11 -1.37 24.60
C HIS A 492 9.47 -2.45 23.55
N PRO A 493 8.50 -3.24 23.05
CA PRO A 493 8.75 -4.26 22.03
C PRO A 493 9.51 -3.71 20.82
N VAL A 494 9.01 -2.61 20.28
CA VAL A 494 9.51 -1.94 19.08
C VAL A 494 9.34 -0.43 19.26
N ILE A 495 10.13 0.36 18.53
CA ILE A 495 9.97 1.83 18.46
C ILE A 495 9.04 2.18 17.29
N SER A 496 8.16 3.16 17.49
CA SER A 496 7.29 3.70 16.44
C SER A 496 8.06 4.27 15.24
N GLY A 497 7.43 4.27 14.07
CA GLY A 497 8.01 4.70 12.79
C GLY A 497 9.24 3.90 12.35
N SER A 498 10.17 4.59 11.68
CA SER A 498 11.44 4.03 11.19
C SER A 498 12.51 3.84 12.28
N GLY A 499 12.20 4.14 13.54
CA GLY A 499 13.15 4.00 14.64
C GLY A 499 13.66 2.56 14.80
N ILE A 500 14.97 2.40 14.96
CA ILE A 500 15.62 1.12 15.26
C ILE A 500 15.77 1.00 16.77
N GLY A 501 15.22 -0.07 17.35
CA GLY A 501 15.29 -0.33 18.79
C GLY A 501 14.07 -1.09 19.30
N GLY A 502 13.97 -1.20 20.63
CA GLY A 502 13.06 -2.13 21.28
C GLY A 502 13.76 -3.42 21.70
N TRP A 503 13.09 -4.23 22.52
CA TRP A 503 13.66 -5.52 22.96
C TRP A 503 13.40 -6.63 21.95
N MET A 504 12.33 -6.52 21.14
CA MET A 504 12.15 -7.40 20.00
C MET A 504 13.14 -6.97 18.93
N LYS A 505 14.18 -7.77 18.76
CA LYS A 505 15.10 -7.63 17.64
C LYS A 505 14.49 -8.36 16.47
N GLU A 506 14.52 -7.76 15.29
CA GLU A 506 14.43 -8.54 14.06
C GLU A 506 15.50 -9.63 14.13
N LYS A 507 15.20 -10.84 13.66
CA LYS A 507 16.25 -11.85 13.51
C LYS A 507 17.30 -11.27 12.58
N ASP A 508 18.43 -10.87 13.17
CA ASP A 508 19.56 -10.28 12.47
C ASP A 508 20.00 -11.19 11.32
N VAL A 509 19.85 -10.70 10.09
CA VAL A 509 20.74 -11.05 8.98
C VAL A 509 22.01 -10.17 9.02
N SER A 510 22.08 -9.18 9.92
CA SER A 510 23.11 -8.11 9.91
C SER A 510 24.06 -8.05 11.13
N SER A 511 23.99 -8.95 12.11
CA SER A 511 24.77 -8.84 13.37
C SER A 511 26.26 -9.18 13.30
N THR A 512 26.87 -9.35 12.12
CA THR A 512 28.33 -9.56 11.99
C THR A 512 29.12 -8.32 11.56
N LEU A 513 28.48 -7.20 11.22
CA LEU A 513 29.17 -6.02 10.70
C LEU A 513 29.06 -4.83 11.67
N ASN A 514 29.85 -4.83 12.74
CA ASN A 514 30.34 -3.58 13.36
C ASN A 514 31.38 -3.83 14.45
N HIS A 515 32.58 -4.29 14.07
CA HIS A 515 33.79 -4.04 14.84
C HIS A 515 34.81 -3.29 13.98
N ARG A 516 35.41 -2.25 14.56
CA ARG A 516 36.38 -1.35 13.91
C ARG A 516 37.61 -2.15 13.46
N ILE A 517 37.86 -2.22 12.14
CA ILE A 517 39.08 -2.82 11.56
C ILE A 517 39.90 -1.71 10.86
N PRO A 518 41.23 -1.64 11.07
CA PRO A 518 42.09 -0.58 10.53
C PRO A 518 42.32 -0.69 9.00
N THR A 519 42.36 0.46 8.33
CA THR A 519 42.37 0.72 6.88
C THR A 519 43.66 0.35 6.12
N SER A 520 44.36 -0.74 6.46
CA SER A 520 45.70 -1.05 5.90
C SER A 520 45.90 -2.47 5.32
N LEU A 521 44.84 -3.26 5.11
CA LEU A 521 44.94 -4.62 4.55
C LEU A 521 44.66 -4.66 3.02
N PRO A 522 45.15 -5.67 2.26
CA PRO A 522 44.79 -5.88 0.84
C PRO A 522 43.29 -6.15 0.64
N TRP A 523 42.69 -5.76 -0.51
CA TRP A 523 41.23 -5.86 -0.77
C TRP A 523 40.64 -7.23 -0.44
N GLY A 524 41.23 -8.34 -0.91
CA GLY A 524 40.72 -9.68 -0.60
C GLY A 524 40.73 -10.05 0.89
N ALA A 525 41.65 -9.48 1.68
CA ALA A 525 41.67 -9.66 3.14
C ALA A 525 40.70 -8.69 3.85
N MET A 526 40.52 -7.47 3.34
CA MET A 526 39.52 -6.51 3.83
C MET A 526 38.09 -6.98 3.54
N ALA A 527 37.82 -7.46 2.33
CA ALA A 527 36.51 -7.97 1.91
C ALA A 527 36.11 -9.21 2.72
N ARG A 528 37.05 -10.14 2.96
CA ARG A 528 36.77 -11.33 3.81
C ARG A 528 36.48 -10.94 5.25
N ALA A 529 37.20 -9.95 5.79
CA ALA A 529 36.98 -9.46 7.15
C ALA A 529 35.69 -8.63 7.29
N ARG A 530 35.23 -7.99 6.21
CA ARG A 530 34.01 -7.15 6.20
C ARG A 530 32.75 -7.96 5.89
N TYR A 531 32.78 -8.85 4.91
CA TYR A 531 31.58 -9.50 4.37
C TYR A 531 31.51 -11.01 4.63
N GLY A 532 32.56 -11.60 5.24
CA GLY A 532 32.65 -13.03 5.55
C GLY A 532 32.97 -13.88 4.33
N GLU A 533 32.02 -14.02 3.41
CA GLU A 533 32.14 -14.84 2.21
C GLU A 533 32.64 -14.06 0.99
N ILE A 534 33.43 -14.73 0.15
CA ILE A 534 34.00 -14.16 -1.07
C ILE A 534 33.68 -15.04 -2.27
N PHE A 535 33.14 -14.44 -3.32
CA PHE A 535 32.77 -15.14 -4.56
C PHE A 535 33.71 -14.77 -5.72
N SER A 536 33.92 -15.72 -6.63
CA SER A 536 34.55 -15.42 -7.92
C SER A 536 33.50 -14.98 -8.94
N LEU A 537 33.90 -14.18 -9.93
CA LEU A 537 32.98 -13.77 -10.99
C LEU A 537 32.40 -14.98 -11.76
N GLU A 538 33.20 -16.05 -11.93
CA GLU A 538 32.74 -17.29 -12.56
C GLU A 538 31.73 -18.07 -11.70
N GLU A 539 31.72 -17.86 -10.39
CA GLU A 539 30.70 -18.43 -9.51
C GLU A 539 29.39 -17.65 -9.65
N VAL A 540 29.44 -16.33 -9.52
CA VAL A 540 28.25 -15.47 -9.61
C VAL A 540 27.52 -15.65 -10.95
N LYS A 541 28.25 -15.83 -12.05
CA LYS A 541 27.69 -16.10 -13.39
C LYS A 541 26.78 -17.32 -13.47
N LYS A 542 26.88 -18.28 -12.55
CA LYS A 542 26.05 -19.49 -12.53
C LYS A 542 24.63 -19.20 -12.02
N HIS A 543 24.43 -18.10 -11.30
CA HIS A 543 23.18 -17.73 -10.63
C HIS A 543 22.43 -16.68 -11.45
N ASN A 544 21.73 -17.09 -12.50
CA ASN A 544 21.07 -16.21 -13.46
C ASN A 544 19.64 -16.66 -13.89
N THR A 545 18.95 -17.42 -13.03
CA THR A 545 17.61 -17.99 -13.30
C THR A 545 16.57 -17.55 -12.28
N ILE A 546 15.27 -17.70 -12.55
CA ILE A 546 14.20 -17.22 -11.65
C ILE A 546 14.19 -17.87 -10.27
N ASP A 547 14.73 -19.08 -10.17
CA ASP A 547 14.83 -19.82 -8.91
C ASP A 547 16.26 -19.78 -8.33
N ASP A 548 17.18 -19.06 -9.00
CA ASP A 548 18.59 -18.90 -8.58
C ASP A 548 19.26 -17.73 -9.34
N CYS A 549 19.15 -16.50 -8.81
CA CYS A 549 19.61 -15.25 -9.44
C CYS A 549 20.40 -14.37 -8.48
N TRP A 550 21.68 -14.18 -8.77
CA TRP A 550 22.55 -13.25 -8.03
C TRP A 550 22.92 -12.05 -8.89
N ILE A 551 23.17 -10.90 -8.28
CA ILE A 551 23.64 -9.69 -8.98
C ILE A 551 24.83 -9.07 -8.25
N ILE A 552 25.65 -8.30 -8.95
CA ILE A 552 26.78 -7.59 -8.35
C ILE A 552 26.49 -6.09 -8.31
N LEU A 553 26.59 -5.46 -7.13
CA LEU A 553 26.51 -4.00 -6.96
C LEU A 553 27.75 -3.52 -6.18
N ASP A 554 28.54 -2.59 -6.73
CA ASP A 554 29.77 -2.03 -6.16
C ASP A 554 30.76 -3.09 -5.60
N ASN A 555 30.98 -4.17 -6.36
CA ASN A 555 31.80 -5.34 -5.98
C ASN A 555 31.23 -6.20 -4.83
N GLU A 556 30.02 -5.92 -4.38
CA GLU A 556 29.25 -6.74 -3.44
C GLU A 556 28.29 -7.66 -4.22
N VAL A 557 28.09 -8.88 -3.73
CA VAL A 557 27.29 -9.91 -4.39
C VAL A 557 25.99 -10.09 -3.62
N TYR A 558 24.87 -10.05 -4.32
CA TYR A 558 23.53 -10.09 -3.76
C TYR A 558 22.73 -11.26 -4.33
N ASP A 559 22.17 -12.11 -3.47
CA ASP A 559 21.19 -13.12 -3.87
C ASP A 559 19.79 -12.52 -3.88
N VAL A 560 19.35 -12.14 -5.08
CA VAL A 560 18.06 -11.47 -5.30
C VAL A 560 16.95 -12.44 -5.68
N THR A 561 17.23 -13.74 -5.73
CA THR A 561 16.26 -14.82 -5.98
C THR A 561 14.94 -14.65 -5.22
N PRO A 562 14.93 -14.46 -3.88
CA PRO A 562 13.68 -14.32 -3.13
C PRO A 562 12.92 -13.03 -3.45
N TYR A 563 13.61 -12.04 -4.02
CA TYR A 563 13.04 -10.72 -4.31
C TYR A 563 12.53 -10.57 -5.74
N LEU A 564 12.92 -11.47 -6.66
CA LEU A 564 12.54 -11.38 -8.06
C LEU A 564 11.03 -11.17 -8.26
N LYS A 565 10.20 -11.98 -7.59
CA LYS A 565 8.74 -11.91 -7.70
C LYS A 565 8.11 -10.74 -6.94
N GLU A 566 8.86 -10.12 -6.03
CA GLU A 566 8.45 -8.97 -5.23
C GLU A 566 8.92 -7.63 -5.83
N HIS A 567 9.76 -7.66 -6.86
CA HIS A 567 10.25 -6.46 -7.52
C HIS A 567 9.09 -5.73 -8.22
N PRO A 568 8.89 -4.41 -7.99
CA PRO A 568 7.78 -3.65 -8.57
C PRO A 568 7.73 -3.65 -10.10
N GLY A 569 8.84 -3.98 -10.78
CA GLY A 569 8.93 -4.13 -12.23
C GLY A 569 8.74 -5.56 -12.73
N GLY A 570 8.43 -6.51 -11.85
CA GLY A 570 8.44 -7.95 -12.13
C GLY A 570 9.82 -8.58 -11.93
N PRO A 571 9.94 -9.93 -11.95
CA PRO A 571 11.21 -10.62 -11.88
C PRO A 571 12.11 -10.37 -13.11
N GLU A 572 11.51 -10.03 -14.25
CA GLU A 572 12.16 -9.96 -15.54
C GLU A 572 13.29 -8.92 -15.58
N PRO A 573 13.11 -7.65 -15.16
CA PRO A 573 14.18 -6.65 -15.18
C PRO A 573 15.43 -7.00 -14.37
N ILE A 574 15.29 -7.78 -13.28
CA ILE A 574 16.42 -8.22 -12.46
C ILE A 574 17.09 -9.45 -13.09
N LEU A 575 16.31 -10.42 -13.60
CA LEU A 575 16.85 -11.60 -14.28
C LEU A 575 17.74 -11.25 -15.47
N LEU A 576 17.42 -10.13 -16.12
CA LEU A 576 18.24 -9.53 -17.19
C LEU A 576 19.67 -9.16 -16.73
N VAL A 577 19.93 -8.91 -15.45
CA VAL A 577 21.28 -8.64 -14.92
C VAL A 577 21.77 -9.76 -13.99
N GLY A 578 21.02 -10.87 -13.91
CA GLY A 578 21.40 -12.06 -13.15
C GLY A 578 22.76 -12.62 -13.60
N GLY A 579 23.61 -12.91 -12.62
CA GLY A 579 24.99 -13.34 -12.77
C GLY A 579 25.98 -12.26 -13.22
N THR A 580 25.60 -10.97 -13.20
CA THR A 580 26.42 -9.87 -13.76
C THR A 580 26.51 -8.61 -12.88
N GLU A 581 27.37 -7.66 -13.29
CA GLU A 581 27.52 -6.33 -12.68
C GLU A 581 26.36 -5.41 -13.05
N ALA A 582 25.64 -4.93 -12.03
CA ALA A 582 24.36 -4.27 -12.16
C ALA A 582 24.31 -2.88 -11.52
N SER A 583 25.40 -2.37 -10.92
CA SER A 583 25.42 -1.10 -10.16
C SER A 583 24.84 0.06 -10.94
N ARG A 584 25.29 0.20 -12.18
CA ARG A 584 24.85 1.30 -13.04
C ARG A 584 23.35 1.23 -13.34
N VAL A 585 22.80 0.04 -13.52
CA VAL A 585 21.36 -0.14 -13.78
C VAL A 585 20.57 0.08 -12.50
N PHE A 586 21.06 -0.46 -11.39
CA PHE A 586 20.43 -0.33 -10.08
C PHE A 586 20.33 1.13 -9.63
N TYR A 587 21.44 1.88 -9.63
CA TYR A 587 21.50 3.25 -9.10
C TYR A 587 20.81 4.30 -9.97
N ASN A 588 20.63 4.04 -11.27
CA ASN A 588 19.93 4.97 -12.16
C ASN A 588 18.40 4.79 -12.15
N ILE A 589 17.92 3.65 -11.65
CA ILE A 589 16.50 3.30 -11.66
C ILE A 589 15.89 3.39 -10.26
N HIS A 590 16.69 3.09 -9.22
CA HIS A 590 16.16 2.89 -7.88
C HIS A 590 16.64 3.96 -6.90
N GLY A 591 15.69 4.50 -6.12
CA GLY A 591 15.94 5.49 -5.08
C GLY A 591 16.45 4.89 -3.77
N LYS A 592 16.42 5.70 -2.70
CA LYS A 592 16.98 5.37 -1.39
C LYS A 592 16.37 4.12 -0.74
N ASP A 593 15.07 3.89 -0.89
CA ASP A 593 14.39 2.72 -0.31
C ASP A 593 14.91 1.39 -0.87
N ALA A 594 15.28 1.35 -2.15
CA ALA A 594 15.90 0.17 -2.74
C ALA A 594 17.36 -0.01 -2.29
N HIS A 595 18.07 1.09 -2.03
CA HIS A 595 19.43 1.03 -1.47
C HIS A 595 19.45 0.44 -0.06
N ASP A 596 18.45 0.79 0.76
CA ASP A 596 18.34 0.23 2.11
C ASP A 596 17.84 -1.23 2.06
N MET A 597 17.05 -1.58 1.03
CA MET A 597 16.53 -2.94 0.84
C MET A 597 17.59 -3.92 0.31
N LYS A 598 18.47 -3.49 -0.60
CA LYS A 598 19.47 -4.39 -1.21
C LYS A 598 20.37 -5.05 -0.16
N GLU A 599 20.66 -4.36 0.95
CA GLU A 599 21.48 -4.88 2.06
C GLU A 599 20.94 -6.21 2.63
N ARG A 600 19.63 -6.48 2.48
CA ARG A 600 18.98 -7.73 2.92
C ARG A 600 19.36 -8.94 2.07
N PHE A 601 19.81 -8.70 0.85
CA PHE A 601 20.15 -9.71 -0.14
C PHE A 601 21.67 -9.87 -0.27
N LEU A 602 22.46 -9.09 0.47
CA LEU A 602 23.92 -9.15 0.44
C LEU A 602 24.41 -10.50 0.98
N ILE A 603 25.09 -11.28 0.13
CA ILE A 603 25.63 -12.60 0.50
C ILE A 603 27.16 -12.59 0.64
N GLY A 604 27.84 -11.56 0.14
CA GLY A 604 29.29 -11.42 0.26
C GLY A 604 29.86 -10.42 -0.74
N ALA A 605 31.14 -10.55 -1.06
CA ALA A 605 31.83 -9.66 -1.99
C ALA A 605 32.69 -10.43 -3.01
N LEU A 606 33.10 -9.78 -4.10
CA LEU A 606 33.97 -10.38 -5.11
C LEU A 606 35.43 -10.52 -4.64
N ALA A 607 36.08 -11.62 -5.04
CA ALA A 607 37.47 -11.94 -4.70
C ALA A 607 38.50 -10.94 -5.23
N GLU A 608 38.20 -10.32 -6.36
CA GLU A 608 39.00 -9.29 -7.02
C GLU A 608 38.07 -8.14 -7.44
N GLU A 609 38.56 -6.90 -7.43
CA GLU A 609 37.79 -5.75 -7.95
C GLU A 609 37.39 -6.04 -9.40
N CYS A 610 36.10 -5.94 -9.70
CA CYS A 610 35.63 -5.94 -11.08
C CYS A 610 36.03 -4.62 -11.73
N ILE A 611 37.27 -4.53 -12.23
CA ILE A 611 37.59 -3.59 -13.31
C ILE A 611 36.70 -4.04 -14.46
N ALA A 612 35.80 -3.17 -14.94
CA ALA A 612 34.95 -3.44 -16.11
C ALA A 612 35.77 -4.16 -17.21
N VAL A 613 35.62 -5.49 -17.28
CA VAL A 613 36.46 -6.32 -18.13
C VAL A 613 35.94 -6.15 -19.54
N LYS A 614 36.77 -5.51 -20.35
CA LYS A 614 36.64 -5.47 -21.81
C LYS A 614 36.38 -6.87 -22.34
N SER A 615 35.36 -6.95 -23.20
CA SER A 615 34.99 -8.08 -24.04
C SER A 615 36.20 -8.91 -24.48
N SER A 616 36.21 -10.19 -24.11
CA SER A 616 36.98 -11.20 -24.85
C SER A 616 36.01 -12.07 -25.63
N GLU A 617 36.21 -12.09 -26.94
CA GLU A 617 35.36 -12.68 -27.95
C GLU A 617 35.33 -14.20 -27.90
N LYS A 618 34.15 -14.78 -28.15
CA LYS A 618 33.97 -15.86 -29.12
C LYS A 618 32.65 -15.61 -29.85
N TYR A 619 32.73 -15.37 -31.16
CA TYR A 619 31.62 -15.04 -32.06
C TYR A 619 30.44 -16.01 -31.90
N SER A 620 29.31 -15.54 -31.37
CA SER A 620 28.01 -16.18 -31.60
C SER A 620 27.33 -15.47 -32.77
N ASN A 621 26.90 -16.21 -33.80
CA ASN A 621 26.18 -15.67 -34.97
C ASN A 621 24.77 -15.11 -34.64
N VAL A 622 24.44 -14.97 -33.36
CA VAL A 622 23.12 -14.61 -32.83
C VAL A 622 23.21 -13.28 -32.08
N ALA A 623 22.26 -12.39 -32.31
CA ALA A 623 22.25 -11.02 -31.80
C ALA A 623 21.83 -10.90 -30.33
N PHE A 624 20.70 -11.49 -29.96
CA PHE A 624 20.11 -11.29 -28.64
C PHE A 624 20.65 -12.30 -27.62
N LYS A 625 21.13 -11.75 -26.50
CA LYS A 625 21.46 -12.49 -25.28
C LYS A 625 20.70 -11.85 -24.14
N ALA A 626 20.09 -12.69 -23.28
CA ALA A 626 19.22 -12.23 -22.20
C ALA A 626 19.85 -11.13 -21.32
N THR A 627 21.18 -11.08 -21.20
CA THR A 627 21.89 -10.14 -20.34
C THR A 627 22.39 -8.86 -21.02
N GLU A 628 22.36 -8.77 -22.34
CA GLU A 628 23.03 -7.70 -23.10
C GLU A 628 22.04 -6.72 -23.75
N TRP A 629 22.32 -5.41 -23.63
CA TRP A 629 21.65 -4.39 -24.43
C TRP A 629 22.39 -4.21 -25.75
N ILE A 630 21.67 -4.29 -26.87
CA ILE A 630 22.21 -4.03 -28.20
C ILE A 630 21.37 -2.96 -28.89
N ASP A 631 21.98 -2.19 -29.80
CA ASP A 631 21.21 -1.29 -30.64
C ASP A 631 20.49 -2.09 -31.72
N CYS A 632 19.21 -1.79 -31.95
CA CYS A 632 18.46 -2.26 -33.11
C CYS A 632 18.06 -1.07 -33.96
N GLU A 633 18.29 -1.18 -35.26
CA GLU A 633 17.93 -0.18 -36.25
C GLU A 633 16.52 -0.47 -36.79
N LEU A 634 15.69 0.56 -36.86
CA LEU A 634 14.38 0.48 -37.52
C LEU A 634 14.62 0.42 -39.04
N VAL A 635 14.29 -0.70 -39.67
CA VAL A 635 14.53 -0.91 -41.11
C VAL A 635 13.27 -0.76 -41.96
N ASP A 636 12.09 -0.96 -41.37
CA ASP A 636 10.81 -0.74 -42.05
C ASP A 636 9.72 -0.33 -41.06
N ARG A 637 8.77 0.47 -41.55
CA ARG A 637 7.62 0.94 -40.78
C ARG A 637 6.39 1.03 -41.67
N LYS A 638 5.27 0.47 -41.19
CA LYS A 638 3.97 0.54 -41.86
C LYS A 638 2.89 1.03 -40.88
N ASP A 639 2.17 2.07 -41.28
CA ASP A 639 1.01 2.53 -40.53
C ASP A 639 -0.20 1.62 -40.88
N ILE A 640 -0.78 0.99 -39.86
CA ILE A 640 -1.88 0.01 -40.00
C ILE A 640 -3.22 0.70 -39.77
N SER A 641 -3.30 1.55 -38.74
CA SER A 641 -4.49 2.32 -38.39
C SER A 641 -4.09 3.71 -37.87
N HIS A 642 -5.08 4.51 -37.46
CA HIS A 642 -4.84 5.81 -36.82
C HIS A 642 -3.96 5.75 -35.56
N ASP A 643 -3.93 4.60 -34.87
CA ASP A 643 -3.21 4.41 -33.61
C ASP A 643 -2.29 3.18 -33.61
N THR A 644 -2.15 2.46 -34.72
CA THR A 644 -1.37 1.20 -34.78
C THR A 644 -0.34 1.21 -35.89
N ARG A 645 0.87 0.76 -35.55
CA ARG A 645 2.02 0.67 -36.47
C ARG A 645 2.67 -0.70 -36.39
N GLN A 646 3.14 -1.17 -37.53
CA GLN A 646 4.05 -2.29 -37.63
C GLN A 646 5.47 -1.75 -37.83
N PHE A 647 6.43 -2.29 -37.09
CA PHE A 647 7.84 -1.93 -37.13
C PHE A 647 8.69 -3.17 -37.38
N THR A 648 9.66 -3.07 -38.28
CA THR A 648 10.65 -4.12 -38.52
C THR A 648 12.01 -3.60 -38.09
N PHE A 649 12.67 -4.34 -37.19
CA PHE A 649 13.96 -3.97 -36.64
C PHE A 649 15.04 -4.97 -37.02
N LYS A 650 16.27 -4.48 -37.16
CA LYS A 650 17.46 -5.29 -37.37
C LYS A 650 18.52 -4.99 -36.30
N PRO A 651 19.07 -6.00 -35.61
CA PRO A 651 20.18 -5.79 -34.68
C PRO A 651 21.40 -5.18 -35.37
N VAL A 652 22.01 -4.18 -34.73
CA VAL A 652 23.21 -3.52 -35.22
C VAL A 652 24.43 -4.36 -34.87
N GLY A 653 25.07 -4.93 -35.90
CA GLY A 653 26.27 -5.77 -35.78
C GLY A 653 26.35 -6.83 -36.87
N ASN A 654 27.40 -7.65 -36.85
CA ASN A 654 27.57 -8.78 -37.78
C ASN A 654 26.83 -10.03 -37.26
N TYR A 655 25.50 -9.93 -37.14
CA TYR A 655 24.66 -11.04 -36.71
C TYR A 655 23.87 -11.60 -37.90
N GLU A 656 23.85 -12.93 -38.03
CA GLU A 656 23.05 -13.62 -39.04
C GLU A 656 21.62 -13.88 -38.55
N LYS A 657 21.43 -13.98 -37.23
CA LYS A 657 20.16 -14.33 -36.58
C LYS A 657 19.87 -13.44 -35.38
N CYS A 658 18.59 -13.20 -35.09
CA CYS A 658 18.14 -12.54 -33.87
C CYS A 658 18.32 -13.44 -32.64
N GLY A 659 17.90 -14.71 -32.72
CA GLY A 659 17.92 -15.68 -31.61
C GLY A 659 16.81 -15.52 -30.60
N LEU A 660 15.64 -15.04 -31.03
CA LEU A 660 14.48 -14.86 -30.16
C LEU A 660 13.58 -16.11 -30.20
N PRO A 661 13.44 -16.88 -29.10
CA PRO A 661 12.53 -18.01 -29.09
C PRO A 661 11.06 -17.57 -29.23
N THR A 662 10.24 -18.40 -29.85
CA THR A 662 8.79 -18.14 -29.98
C THR A 662 8.13 -18.22 -28.60
N GLY A 663 7.35 -17.21 -28.22
CA GLY A 663 6.75 -17.07 -26.89
C GLY A 663 7.51 -16.12 -25.95
N GLN A 664 8.67 -15.62 -26.39
CA GLN A 664 9.50 -14.66 -25.63
C GLN A 664 9.33 -13.23 -26.17
N HIS A 665 9.50 -12.26 -25.28
CA HIS A 665 9.48 -10.84 -25.57
C HIS A 665 10.88 -10.21 -25.51
N ILE A 666 10.97 -8.96 -25.98
CA ILE A 666 12.14 -8.10 -25.91
C ILE A 666 11.78 -6.82 -25.15
N LEU A 667 12.78 -6.12 -24.61
CA LEU A 667 12.63 -4.82 -23.99
C LEU A 667 13.21 -3.75 -24.88
N PHE A 668 12.45 -2.68 -25.10
CA PHE A 668 12.96 -1.44 -25.64
C PHE A 668 13.26 -0.45 -24.54
N GLY A 669 14.47 0.09 -24.55
CA GLY A 669 14.98 1.08 -23.60
C GLY A 669 15.27 2.40 -24.27
N ILE A 670 14.79 3.49 -23.69
CA ILE A 670 15.05 4.86 -24.14
C ILE A 670 15.44 5.76 -22.97
N ASP A 671 16.28 6.75 -23.25
CA ASP A 671 16.57 7.83 -22.31
C ASP A 671 15.50 8.92 -22.47
N HIS A 672 14.72 9.21 -21.42
CA HIS A 672 13.63 10.20 -21.40
C HIS A 672 13.70 11.02 -20.11
N GLU A 673 13.81 12.35 -20.22
CA GLU A 673 13.85 13.29 -19.08
C GLU A 673 14.85 12.90 -17.97
N SER A 674 16.07 12.52 -18.38
CA SER A 674 17.15 12.07 -17.48
C SER A 674 16.90 10.72 -16.77
N ARG A 675 15.92 9.93 -17.24
CA ARG A 675 15.63 8.57 -16.75
C ARG A 675 15.68 7.56 -17.90
N PHE A 676 16.15 6.35 -17.64
CA PHE A 676 16.09 5.25 -18.61
C PHE A 676 14.77 4.50 -18.45
N VAL A 677 13.93 4.51 -19.48
CA VAL A 677 12.61 3.86 -19.49
C VAL A 677 12.67 2.63 -20.38
N ALA A 678 12.44 1.45 -19.80
CA ALA A 678 12.35 0.19 -20.53
C ALA A 678 10.92 -0.36 -20.55
N ARG A 679 10.44 -0.87 -21.69
CA ARG A 679 9.11 -1.51 -21.82
C ARG A 679 9.19 -2.80 -22.64
N PRO A 680 8.47 -3.87 -22.24
CA PRO A 680 8.44 -5.12 -22.99
C PRO A 680 7.55 -5.00 -24.23
N TYR A 681 7.96 -5.68 -25.29
CA TYR A 681 7.22 -5.84 -26.54
C TYR A 681 7.45 -7.25 -27.10
N THR A 682 6.39 -7.90 -27.58
CA THR A 682 6.49 -9.26 -28.12
C THR A 682 6.56 -9.23 -29.65
N PRO A 683 7.61 -9.80 -30.26
CA PRO A 683 7.69 -9.95 -31.71
C PRO A 683 6.49 -10.72 -32.27
N THR A 684 5.85 -10.20 -33.32
CA THR A 684 4.72 -10.85 -33.99
C THR A 684 5.18 -11.85 -35.04
N LYS A 685 6.40 -11.67 -35.58
CA LYS A 685 7.07 -12.64 -36.45
C LYS A 685 7.70 -13.75 -35.57
N PRO A 686 7.30 -15.02 -35.75
CA PRO A 686 7.95 -16.13 -35.05
C PRO A 686 9.37 -16.34 -35.59
N SER A 687 10.36 -16.33 -34.71
CA SER A 687 11.75 -16.66 -35.05
C SER A 687 12.03 -18.10 -34.60
N THR A 688 11.74 -19.06 -35.47
CA THR A 688 12.29 -20.42 -35.28
C THR A 688 13.72 -20.46 -35.81
N PHE A 689 14.58 -21.35 -35.29
CA PHE A 689 15.99 -21.42 -35.69
C PHE A 689 16.21 -21.54 -37.21
N GLU A 690 15.22 -22.03 -37.95
CA GLU A 690 15.22 -22.18 -39.41
C GLU A 690 14.69 -20.96 -40.19
N LYS A 691 13.85 -20.11 -39.57
CA LYS A 691 13.19 -18.94 -40.20
C LYS A 691 13.74 -17.59 -39.74
N ASP A 692 14.72 -17.57 -38.83
CA ASP A 692 15.37 -16.36 -38.35
C ASP A 692 16.29 -15.76 -39.43
N ASP A 693 15.87 -14.63 -40.00
CA ASP A 693 16.57 -13.88 -41.04
C ASP A 693 17.33 -12.66 -40.49
N GLY A 694 17.54 -12.61 -39.17
CA GLY A 694 18.21 -11.50 -38.50
C GLY A 694 17.34 -10.24 -38.36
N THR A 695 16.03 -10.34 -38.55
CA THR A 695 15.07 -9.27 -38.26
C THR A 695 13.98 -9.74 -37.30
N PHE A 696 13.32 -8.79 -36.64
CA PHE A 696 12.10 -9.05 -35.86
C PHE A 696 11.06 -7.96 -36.13
N GLU A 697 9.79 -8.33 -36.03
CA GLU A 697 8.66 -7.45 -36.32
C GLU A 697 7.80 -7.26 -35.09
N LEU A 698 7.31 -6.03 -34.88
CA LEU A 698 6.40 -5.67 -33.80
C LEU A 698 5.17 -4.98 -34.36
N VAL A 699 4.01 -5.28 -33.80
CA VAL A 699 2.80 -4.48 -34.00
C VAL A 699 2.49 -3.76 -32.70
N VAL A 700 2.52 -2.43 -32.74
CA VAL A 700 2.42 -1.57 -31.56
C VAL A 700 1.26 -0.62 -31.73
N LYS A 701 0.35 -0.66 -30.74
CA LYS A 701 -0.65 0.39 -30.54
C LYS A 701 0.01 1.57 -29.81
N VAL A 702 -0.14 2.76 -30.36
CA VAL A 702 0.38 4.01 -29.81
C VAL A 702 -0.71 4.62 -28.95
N TYR A 703 -0.35 4.91 -27.70
CA TYR A 703 -1.24 5.57 -26.77
C TYR A 703 -0.97 7.07 -26.81
N TYR A 704 -1.87 7.85 -27.41
CA TYR A 704 -1.74 9.31 -27.45
C TYR A 704 -2.29 9.96 -26.16
N PRO A 705 -1.80 11.17 -25.82
CA PRO A 705 -2.34 11.93 -24.70
C PRO A 705 -3.85 12.14 -24.83
N ASN A 706 -4.55 12.11 -23.70
CA ASN A 706 -6.00 12.35 -23.57
C ASN A 706 -6.94 11.31 -24.22
N GLU A 707 -6.43 10.20 -24.78
CA GLU A 707 -7.27 9.12 -25.33
C GLU A 707 -7.59 8.02 -24.32
N SER A 708 -6.78 7.91 -23.26
CA SER A 708 -6.94 6.93 -22.19
C SER A 708 -7.06 7.62 -20.84
N SER A 709 -8.10 7.28 -20.07
CA SER A 709 -8.23 7.72 -18.67
C SER A 709 -7.16 7.14 -17.75
N ILE A 710 -6.43 6.11 -18.20
CA ILE A 710 -5.38 5.41 -17.45
C ILE A 710 -3.99 6.00 -17.77
N PHE A 711 -3.80 6.54 -18.97
CA PHE A 711 -2.55 7.17 -19.42
C PHE A 711 -2.84 8.55 -20.00
N PRO A 712 -3.09 9.58 -19.15
CA PRO A 712 -3.47 10.91 -19.61
C PRO A 712 -2.39 11.56 -20.51
N ASP A 713 -1.11 11.26 -20.26
CA ASP A 713 0.03 11.76 -21.04
C ASP A 713 0.44 10.83 -22.21
N GLY A 714 -0.32 9.75 -22.43
CA GLY A 714 -0.01 8.72 -23.43
C GLY A 714 1.16 7.79 -23.02
N GLY A 715 1.54 6.88 -23.92
CA GLY A 715 2.58 5.88 -23.67
C GLY A 715 3.97 6.40 -24.06
N ILE A 716 4.89 6.53 -23.10
CA ILE A 716 6.24 7.11 -23.32
C ILE A 716 7.01 6.39 -24.44
N VAL A 717 7.18 5.06 -24.33
CA VAL A 717 7.93 4.28 -25.33
C VAL A 717 7.15 4.11 -26.63
N SER A 718 5.82 3.93 -26.58
CA SER A 718 5.00 3.81 -27.81
C SER A 718 4.98 5.10 -28.63
N GLN A 719 4.96 6.27 -27.99
CA GLN A 719 5.06 7.56 -28.67
C GLN A 719 6.48 7.83 -29.18
N PHE A 720 7.51 7.31 -28.50
CA PHE A 720 8.88 7.35 -29.03
C PHE A 720 8.98 6.52 -30.31
N LEU A 721 8.49 5.27 -30.30
CA LEU A 721 8.43 4.41 -31.48
C LEU A 721 7.66 5.07 -32.63
N ASP A 722 6.54 5.72 -32.33
CA ASP A 722 5.75 6.46 -33.32
C ASP A 722 6.50 7.65 -33.95
N LYS A 723 7.52 8.19 -33.27
CA LYS A 723 8.36 9.28 -33.79
C LYS A 723 9.60 8.77 -34.54
N MET A 724 9.94 7.50 -34.41
CA MET A 724 11.10 6.92 -35.10
C MET A 724 10.91 6.91 -36.61
N LYS A 725 12.02 7.16 -37.31
CA LYS A 725 12.17 7.06 -38.77
C LYS A 725 13.05 5.87 -39.10
N VAL A 726 12.88 5.34 -40.31
CA VAL A 726 13.77 4.28 -40.83
C VAL A 726 15.22 4.77 -40.75
N GLY A 727 16.09 3.95 -40.15
CA GLY A 727 17.48 4.24 -39.82
C GLY A 727 17.71 4.66 -38.35
N ASP A 728 16.67 5.03 -37.61
CA ASP A 728 16.79 5.36 -36.18
C ASP A 728 17.07 4.10 -35.36
N LYS A 729 17.79 4.27 -34.25
CA LYS A 729 18.20 3.17 -33.36
C LYS A 729 17.50 3.23 -32.02
N ILE A 730 17.26 2.04 -31.45
CA ILE A 730 16.71 1.88 -30.10
C ILE A 730 17.47 0.78 -29.35
N LYS A 731 17.73 1.01 -28.06
CA LYS A 731 18.37 0.00 -27.22
C LYS A 731 17.37 -1.12 -26.97
N THR A 732 17.80 -2.33 -27.26
CA THR A 732 16.96 -3.53 -27.19
C THR A 732 17.66 -4.62 -26.40
N LYS A 733 16.91 -5.33 -25.57
CA LYS A 733 17.42 -6.44 -24.76
C LYS A 733 16.43 -7.59 -24.73
N GLY A 734 16.92 -8.82 -24.63
CA GLY A 734 16.12 -10.04 -24.62
C GLY A 734 16.95 -11.24 -25.10
N PRO A 735 16.37 -12.43 -25.25
CA PRO A 735 14.96 -12.78 -25.02
C PRO A 735 14.58 -12.79 -23.53
N ALA A 736 13.31 -12.53 -23.23
CA ALA A 736 12.73 -12.59 -21.88
C ALA A 736 11.32 -13.24 -21.90
N GLY A 737 10.94 -13.90 -20.80
CA GLY A 737 9.66 -14.60 -20.66
C GLY A 737 9.82 -16.06 -20.25
N HIS A 738 8.71 -16.72 -19.89
CA HIS A 738 8.73 -18.08 -19.35
C HIS A 738 8.11 -19.15 -20.27
N VAL A 739 7.48 -18.73 -21.36
CA VAL A 739 6.84 -19.60 -22.35
C VAL A 739 7.74 -19.68 -23.59
N ILE A 740 8.09 -20.89 -24.01
CA ILE A 740 8.81 -21.15 -25.26
C ILE A 740 8.08 -22.23 -26.03
N TYR A 741 7.71 -21.95 -27.28
CA TYR A 741 7.22 -22.96 -28.21
C TYR A 741 8.39 -23.57 -28.99
N HIS A 742 8.48 -24.91 -28.99
CA HIS A 742 9.58 -25.66 -29.61
C HIS A 742 9.21 -26.35 -30.94
N GLY A 743 7.94 -26.31 -31.35
CA GLY A 743 7.42 -27.10 -32.48
C GLY A 743 6.72 -28.39 -32.03
N ASP A 744 6.03 -29.07 -32.96
CA ASP A 744 5.27 -30.33 -32.73
C ASP A 744 4.32 -30.27 -31.51
N GLY A 745 3.73 -29.10 -31.27
CA GLY A 745 2.84 -28.88 -30.13
C GLY A 745 3.54 -28.88 -28.77
N THR A 746 4.86 -28.73 -28.74
CA THR A 746 5.65 -28.77 -27.50
C THR A 746 5.97 -27.36 -26.99
N PHE A 747 5.64 -27.12 -25.73
CA PHE A 747 5.96 -25.91 -24.98
C PHE A 747 6.97 -26.22 -23.88
N THR A 748 7.82 -25.26 -23.55
CA THR A 748 8.48 -25.18 -22.25
C THR A 748 7.87 -24.01 -21.49
N VAL A 749 7.32 -24.28 -20.31
CA VAL A 749 6.77 -23.25 -19.43
C VAL A 749 7.37 -23.43 -18.04
N HIS A 750 8.00 -22.37 -17.51
CA HIS A 750 8.75 -22.42 -16.25
C HIS A 750 9.76 -23.59 -16.20
N GLY A 751 10.46 -23.85 -17.30
CA GLY A 751 11.46 -24.92 -17.40
C GLY A 751 10.90 -26.34 -17.54
N LYS A 752 9.57 -26.52 -17.51
CA LYS A 752 8.90 -27.82 -17.72
C LYS A 752 8.41 -27.95 -19.14
N SER A 753 8.73 -29.07 -19.78
CA SER A 753 8.28 -29.36 -21.14
C SER A 753 6.92 -30.06 -21.15
N LEU A 754 6.00 -29.60 -21.98
CA LEU A 754 4.65 -30.12 -22.14
C LEU A 754 4.30 -30.21 -23.62
N ARG A 755 3.83 -31.38 -24.08
CA ARG A 755 3.26 -31.57 -25.41
C ARG A 755 1.74 -31.54 -25.33
N VAL A 756 1.11 -30.72 -26.15
CA VAL A 756 -0.34 -30.48 -26.11
C VAL A 756 -1.02 -30.82 -27.43
N ASP A 757 -2.28 -31.23 -27.37
CA ASP A 757 -3.17 -31.44 -28.51
C ASP A 757 -4.17 -30.27 -28.65
N TYR A 758 -4.45 -29.55 -27.56
CA TYR A 758 -5.43 -28.45 -27.51
C TYR A 758 -4.85 -27.19 -26.87
N VAL A 759 -5.10 -26.03 -27.49
CA VAL A 759 -4.62 -24.74 -26.98
C VAL A 759 -5.78 -23.74 -26.95
N SER A 760 -6.15 -23.29 -25.75
CA SER A 760 -7.17 -22.25 -25.53
C SER A 760 -6.48 -20.91 -25.29
N MET A 761 -6.68 -19.93 -26.16
CA MET A 761 -6.12 -18.59 -26.07
C MET A 761 -7.20 -17.57 -25.75
N VAL A 762 -6.96 -16.74 -24.74
CA VAL A 762 -7.85 -15.66 -24.33
C VAL A 762 -7.07 -14.37 -24.31
N CYS A 763 -7.47 -13.37 -25.10
CA CYS A 763 -6.78 -12.09 -25.04
C CYS A 763 -7.66 -10.85 -25.19
N GLY A 764 -7.11 -9.71 -24.75
CA GLY A 764 -7.75 -8.40 -24.83
C GLY A 764 -6.81 -7.32 -25.34
N GLY A 765 -7.27 -6.50 -26.28
CA GLY A 765 -6.50 -5.38 -26.82
C GLY A 765 -5.12 -5.79 -27.36
N THR A 766 -4.05 -5.16 -26.87
CA THR A 766 -2.65 -5.44 -27.28
C THR A 766 -2.10 -6.79 -26.83
N GLY A 767 -2.80 -7.50 -25.91
CA GLY A 767 -2.44 -8.84 -25.46
C GLY A 767 -2.48 -9.91 -26.56
N ILE A 768 -2.94 -9.57 -27.77
CA ILE A 768 -2.87 -10.44 -28.95
C ILE A 768 -1.45 -10.70 -29.43
N THR A 769 -0.50 -9.78 -29.21
CA THR A 769 0.85 -9.89 -29.79
C THR A 769 1.63 -11.15 -29.37
N PRO A 770 1.71 -11.54 -28.07
CA PRO A 770 2.29 -12.82 -27.68
C PRO A 770 1.48 -14.04 -28.13
N MET A 771 0.15 -13.91 -28.17
CA MET A 771 -0.73 -14.99 -28.66
C MET A 771 -0.51 -15.26 -30.13
N PHE A 772 -0.46 -14.22 -30.95
CA PHE A 772 -0.32 -14.29 -32.39
C PHE A 772 1.01 -14.92 -32.80
N GLN A 773 2.10 -14.58 -32.10
CA GLN A 773 3.41 -15.19 -32.34
C GLN A 773 3.36 -16.71 -32.17
N SER A 774 2.80 -17.17 -31.05
CA SER A 774 2.68 -18.60 -30.73
C SER A 774 1.67 -19.31 -31.65
N LEU A 775 0.53 -18.67 -31.91
CA LEU A 775 -0.53 -19.14 -32.80
C LEU A 775 0.01 -19.38 -34.22
N LYS A 776 0.67 -18.37 -34.80
CA LYS A 776 1.21 -18.47 -36.16
C LYS A 776 2.27 -19.56 -36.27
N ALA A 777 3.15 -19.68 -35.26
CA ALA A 777 4.15 -20.74 -35.22
C ALA A 777 3.50 -22.15 -35.20
N MET A 778 2.48 -22.36 -34.36
CA MET A 778 1.76 -23.64 -34.28
C MET A 778 1.00 -23.99 -35.56
N LEU A 779 0.39 -22.99 -36.20
CA LEU A 779 -0.42 -23.22 -37.40
C LEU A 779 0.43 -23.47 -38.64
N GLU A 780 1.59 -22.83 -38.76
CA GLU A 780 2.51 -23.01 -39.89
C GLU A 780 3.49 -24.18 -39.74
N ASP A 781 3.64 -24.74 -38.54
CA ASP A 781 4.43 -25.93 -38.31
C ASP A 781 3.70 -27.17 -38.83
N ALA A 782 4.25 -27.79 -39.89
CA ALA A 782 3.68 -28.97 -40.53
C ALA A 782 3.69 -30.22 -39.64
N SER A 783 4.55 -30.25 -38.60
CA SER A 783 4.59 -31.35 -37.62
C SER A 783 3.56 -31.16 -36.49
N CYS A 784 3.12 -29.92 -36.25
CA CYS A 784 2.16 -29.62 -35.22
C CYS A 784 0.73 -29.97 -35.67
N HIS A 785 0.04 -30.80 -34.89
CA HIS A 785 -1.36 -31.17 -35.13
C HIS A 785 -2.34 -30.58 -34.09
N CYS A 786 -1.88 -29.66 -33.24
CA CYS A 786 -2.72 -29.04 -32.21
C CYS A 786 -3.93 -28.34 -32.83
N LYS A 787 -5.05 -28.36 -32.10
CA LYS A 787 -6.20 -27.49 -32.31
C LYS A 787 -6.08 -26.27 -31.42
N VAL A 788 -6.30 -25.10 -31.98
CA VAL A 788 -6.17 -23.81 -31.30
C VAL A 788 -7.49 -23.06 -31.35
N ALA A 789 -7.91 -22.53 -30.20
CA ALA A 789 -9.09 -21.68 -30.07
C ALA A 789 -8.65 -20.30 -29.56
N LEU A 790 -9.07 -19.23 -30.21
CA LEU A 790 -8.79 -17.85 -29.80
C LEU A 790 -10.08 -17.08 -29.55
N LEU A 791 -10.27 -16.66 -28.30
CA LEU A 791 -11.29 -15.69 -27.89
C LEU A 791 -10.64 -14.31 -27.68
N TYR A 792 -10.90 -13.37 -28.59
CA TYR A 792 -10.23 -12.08 -28.62
C TYR A 792 -11.21 -10.91 -28.41
N ALA A 793 -11.01 -10.17 -27.32
CA ALA A 793 -11.86 -9.05 -26.94
C ALA A 793 -11.24 -7.67 -27.24
N ASN A 794 -12.06 -6.78 -27.81
CA ASN A 794 -11.65 -5.40 -28.13
C ASN A 794 -12.75 -4.37 -27.75
N SER A 795 -12.42 -3.09 -27.84
CA SER A 795 -13.37 -2.01 -27.53
C SER A 795 -14.36 -1.82 -28.69
N THR A 796 -13.88 -1.61 -29.91
CA THR A 796 -14.69 -1.55 -31.14
C THR A 796 -14.18 -2.55 -32.20
N PRO A 797 -14.91 -2.79 -33.30
CA PRO A 797 -14.40 -3.60 -34.43
C PRO A 797 -13.11 -3.06 -35.06
N GLU A 798 -12.93 -1.74 -35.08
CA GLU A 798 -11.77 -1.07 -35.66
C GLU A 798 -10.52 -1.21 -34.77
N ASP A 799 -10.70 -1.53 -33.48
CA ASP A 799 -9.61 -1.74 -32.51
C ASP A 799 -8.98 -3.14 -32.61
N ILE A 800 -9.53 -4.05 -33.43
CA ILE A 800 -9.05 -5.43 -33.52
C ILE A 800 -7.70 -5.44 -34.24
N LEU A 801 -6.62 -5.59 -33.48
CA LEU A 801 -5.26 -5.68 -34.01
C LEU A 801 -5.06 -7.01 -34.73
N LEU A 802 -4.32 -6.99 -35.85
CA LEU A 802 -3.99 -8.17 -36.66
C LEU A 802 -5.23 -8.91 -37.22
N LYS A 803 -6.36 -8.19 -37.39
CA LYS A 803 -7.63 -8.81 -37.80
C LYS A 803 -7.53 -9.51 -39.15
N ASP A 804 -6.96 -8.86 -40.16
CA ASP A 804 -6.88 -9.42 -41.51
C ASP A 804 -6.00 -10.68 -41.53
N GLU A 805 -4.86 -10.66 -40.82
CA GLU A 805 -3.97 -11.80 -40.68
C GLU A 805 -4.62 -12.96 -39.90
N LEU A 806 -5.36 -12.66 -38.84
CA LEU A 806 -6.11 -13.65 -38.06
C LEU A 806 -7.23 -14.30 -38.89
N ASP A 807 -7.96 -13.50 -39.66
CA ASP A 807 -9.02 -13.98 -40.54
C ASP A 807 -8.45 -14.86 -41.67
N GLU A 808 -7.31 -14.48 -42.25
CA GLU A 808 -6.59 -15.30 -43.23
C GLU A 808 -6.13 -16.64 -42.63
N LEU A 809 -5.57 -16.63 -41.41
CA LEU A 809 -5.17 -17.86 -40.72
C LEU A 809 -6.39 -18.75 -40.41
N ALA A 810 -7.51 -18.18 -39.96
CA ALA A 810 -8.74 -18.92 -39.69
C ALA A 810 -9.32 -19.57 -40.96
N ASN A 811 -9.29 -18.85 -42.08
CA ASN A 811 -9.73 -19.37 -43.38
C ASN A 811 -8.80 -20.46 -43.91
N LYS A 812 -7.48 -20.31 -43.72
CA LYS A 812 -6.48 -21.27 -44.21
C LYS A 812 -6.44 -22.56 -43.38
N TYR A 813 -6.65 -22.48 -42.07
CA TYR A 813 -6.55 -23.60 -41.14
C TYR A 813 -7.87 -23.94 -40.45
N VAL A 814 -8.97 -23.98 -41.23
CA VAL A 814 -10.35 -24.10 -40.71
C VAL A 814 -10.59 -25.33 -39.81
N GLU A 815 -9.86 -26.42 -40.01
CA GLU A 815 -9.98 -27.64 -39.20
C GLU A 815 -9.18 -27.59 -37.88
N ARG A 816 -8.22 -26.66 -37.76
CA ARG A 816 -7.31 -26.53 -36.61
C ARG A 816 -7.46 -25.23 -35.84
N PHE A 817 -8.04 -24.18 -36.42
CA PHE A 817 -8.11 -22.87 -35.78
C PHE A 817 -9.55 -22.36 -35.69
N GLN A 818 -10.02 -22.19 -34.45
CA GLN A 818 -11.29 -21.54 -34.12
C GLN A 818 -11.03 -20.12 -33.62
N LEU A 819 -11.65 -19.14 -34.27
CA LEU A 819 -11.46 -17.73 -33.97
C LEU A 819 -12.79 -17.07 -33.62
N HIS A 820 -12.85 -16.39 -32.48
CA HIS A 820 -13.99 -15.61 -32.06
C HIS A 820 -13.60 -14.22 -31.56
N TYR A 821 -14.19 -13.20 -32.17
CA TYR A 821 -14.05 -11.82 -31.71
C TYR A 821 -15.26 -11.40 -30.87
N THR A 822 -15.01 -10.64 -29.81
CA THR A 822 -16.06 -9.91 -29.09
C THR A 822 -15.70 -8.45 -28.90
N VAL A 823 -16.66 -7.53 -29.03
CA VAL A 823 -16.42 -6.09 -28.84
C VAL A 823 -17.39 -5.47 -27.85
N SER A 824 -16.90 -4.52 -27.06
CA SER A 824 -17.73 -3.82 -26.06
C SER A 824 -18.68 -2.80 -26.66
N LYS A 825 -18.28 -2.15 -27.77
CA LYS A 825 -19.06 -1.17 -28.52
C LYS A 825 -19.25 -1.69 -29.95
N ALA A 826 -20.34 -2.42 -30.18
CA ALA A 826 -20.68 -2.98 -31.48
C ALA A 826 -21.53 -1.99 -32.29
N GLY A 827 -21.14 -1.70 -33.54
CA GLY A 827 -22.02 -1.07 -34.52
C GLY A 827 -23.09 -2.05 -35.02
N ASP A 828 -24.08 -1.53 -35.76
CA ASP A 828 -25.20 -2.35 -36.26
C ASP A 828 -24.75 -3.48 -37.21
N GLU A 829 -23.67 -3.25 -37.96
CA GLU A 829 -23.10 -4.21 -38.93
C GLU A 829 -22.19 -5.28 -38.28
N TRP A 830 -21.96 -5.24 -36.97
CA TRP A 830 -21.06 -6.18 -36.28
C TRP A 830 -21.70 -7.56 -36.11
N LYS A 831 -21.01 -8.59 -36.64
CA LYS A 831 -21.46 -9.99 -36.66
C LYS A 831 -20.82 -10.89 -35.60
N GLY A 832 -19.82 -10.41 -34.85
CA GLY A 832 -19.16 -11.18 -33.79
C GLY A 832 -19.87 -11.08 -32.44
N GLY A 833 -19.21 -11.57 -31.38
CA GLY A 833 -19.67 -11.46 -30.00
C GLY A 833 -19.86 -10.01 -29.55
N ARG A 834 -20.81 -9.78 -28.64
CA ARG A 834 -21.11 -8.46 -28.07
C ARG A 834 -20.85 -8.47 -26.57
N GLY A 835 -20.11 -7.47 -26.10
CA GLY A 835 -19.77 -7.29 -24.69
C GLY A 835 -18.39 -7.84 -24.31
N ARG A 836 -18.11 -7.81 -23.01
CA ARG A 836 -16.86 -8.32 -22.43
C ARG A 836 -16.86 -9.85 -22.37
N ILE A 837 -15.67 -10.45 -22.33
CA ILE A 837 -15.48 -11.89 -22.10
C ILE A 837 -16.21 -12.31 -20.84
N ASN A 838 -16.96 -13.40 -20.93
CA ASN A 838 -17.69 -13.99 -19.82
C ASN A 838 -17.62 -15.53 -19.88
N LYS A 839 -18.08 -16.19 -18.81
CA LYS A 839 -18.02 -17.64 -18.68
C LYS A 839 -18.76 -18.40 -19.80
N GLN A 840 -19.84 -17.84 -20.33
CA GLN A 840 -20.59 -18.48 -21.42
C GLN A 840 -19.79 -18.47 -22.72
N MET A 841 -19.25 -17.30 -23.10
CA MET A 841 -18.39 -17.19 -24.29
C MET A 841 -17.19 -18.15 -24.20
N MET A 842 -16.60 -18.30 -23.02
CA MET A 842 -15.47 -19.21 -22.85
C MET A 842 -15.86 -20.68 -23.03
N ARG A 843 -17.02 -21.10 -22.53
CA ARG A 843 -17.56 -22.46 -22.76
C ARG A 843 -17.89 -22.72 -24.23
N ASP A 844 -18.42 -21.71 -24.92
CA ASP A 844 -18.85 -21.87 -26.31
C ASP A 844 -17.66 -21.92 -27.29
N TRP A 845 -16.56 -21.24 -26.95
CA TRP A 845 -15.47 -20.98 -27.90
C TRP A 845 -14.11 -21.57 -27.52
N LEU A 846 -13.90 -22.05 -26.29
CA LEU A 846 -12.63 -22.64 -25.85
C LEU A 846 -12.77 -24.14 -25.59
N PHE A 847 -11.64 -24.84 -25.51
CA PHE A 847 -11.61 -26.27 -25.19
C PHE A 847 -11.67 -26.49 -23.68
N GLU A 848 -12.40 -27.52 -23.26
CA GLU A 848 -12.31 -28.04 -21.88
C GLU A 848 -10.90 -28.58 -21.59
N SER A 849 -10.50 -28.53 -20.32
CA SER A 849 -9.17 -28.97 -19.91
C SER A 849 -9.00 -30.49 -20.00
N SER A 850 -7.78 -30.91 -20.33
CA SER A 850 -7.28 -32.29 -20.34
C SER A 850 -5.78 -32.30 -20.05
N GLU A 851 -5.20 -33.48 -19.84
CA GLU A 851 -3.74 -33.66 -19.65
C GLU A 851 -2.91 -33.15 -20.85
N LYS A 852 -3.54 -32.97 -22.01
CA LYS A 852 -2.92 -32.46 -23.24
C LYS A 852 -3.48 -31.12 -23.69
N SER A 853 -4.07 -30.36 -22.79
CA SER A 853 -4.53 -28.99 -23.09
C SER A 853 -3.71 -27.96 -22.35
N ILE A 854 -3.52 -26.79 -22.95
CA ILE A 854 -2.96 -25.61 -22.30
C ILE A 854 -3.89 -24.41 -22.53
N ALA A 855 -4.02 -23.56 -21.53
CA ALA A 855 -4.66 -22.26 -21.65
C ALA A 855 -3.61 -21.15 -21.57
N LEU A 856 -3.66 -20.22 -22.52
CA LEU A 856 -2.81 -19.05 -22.59
C LEU A 856 -3.70 -17.81 -22.46
N ILE A 857 -3.34 -16.90 -21.56
CA ILE A 857 -4.09 -15.65 -21.34
C ILE A 857 -3.19 -14.41 -21.38
N CYS A 858 -3.65 -13.32 -21.99
CA CYS A 858 -2.95 -12.04 -21.96
C CYS A 858 -3.89 -10.86 -22.27
N GLY A 859 -3.75 -9.74 -21.58
CA GLY A 859 -4.61 -8.57 -21.78
C GLY A 859 -4.64 -7.67 -20.55
N PRO A 860 -5.57 -6.71 -20.49
CA PRO A 860 -5.69 -5.83 -19.34
C PRO A 860 -5.88 -6.65 -18.04
N PRO A 861 -5.25 -6.28 -16.91
CA PRO A 861 -5.34 -7.02 -15.65
C PRO A 861 -6.79 -7.33 -15.26
N ALA A 862 -7.68 -6.35 -15.39
CA ALA A 862 -9.11 -6.53 -15.13
C ALA A 862 -9.79 -7.62 -15.99
N MET A 863 -9.35 -7.84 -17.23
CA MET A 863 -9.86 -8.94 -18.06
C MET A 863 -9.32 -10.28 -17.56
N ILE A 864 -8.02 -10.36 -17.31
CA ILE A 864 -7.35 -11.58 -16.85
C ILE A 864 -7.95 -12.03 -15.52
N GLU A 865 -8.00 -11.13 -14.53
CA GLU A 865 -8.37 -11.44 -13.15
C GLU A 865 -9.88 -11.66 -12.98
N ARG A 866 -10.73 -10.82 -13.59
CA ARG A 866 -12.18 -10.85 -13.31
C ARG A 866 -12.94 -11.89 -14.11
N THR A 867 -12.50 -12.19 -15.33
CA THR A 867 -13.28 -13.07 -16.23
C THR A 867 -12.44 -14.17 -16.86
N GLY A 868 -11.21 -13.87 -17.26
CA GLY A 868 -10.30 -14.80 -17.91
C GLY A 868 -9.90 -16.00 -17.05
N MET A 869 -9.19 -15.78 -15.94
CA MET A 869 -8.77 -16.87 -15.04
C MET A 869 -9.96 -17.60 -14.42
N PRO A 870 -10.99 -16.93 -13.86
CA PRO A 870 -12.16 -17.63 -13.32
C PRO A 870 -12.91 -18.45 -14.37
N GLY A 871 -12.93 -18.00 -15.63
CA GLY A 871 -13.55 -18.73 -16.73
C GLY A 871 -12.74 -19.94 -17.18
N LEU A 872 -11.42 -19.85 -17.25
CA LEU A 872 -10.53 -20.98 -17.56
C LEU A 872 -10.58 -22.04 -16.44
N ILE A 873 -10.60 -21.62 -15.17
CA ILE A 873 -10.79 -22.54 -14.03
C ILE A 873 -12.14 -23.27 -14.16
N ALA A 874 -13.20 -22.57 -14.58
CA ALA A 874 -14.50 -23.20 -14.81
C ALA A 874 -14.51 -24.20 -16.00
N LEU A 875 -13.52 -24.14 -16.88
CA LEU A 875 -13.26 -25.13 -17.95
C LEU A 875 -12.31 -26.25 -17.51
N GLY A 876 -11.89 -26.25 -16.24
CA GLY A 876 -11.04 -27.28 -15.63
C GLY A 876 -9.54 -27.02 -15.70
N TYR A 877 -9.09 -25.85 -16.17
CA TYR A 877 -7.65 -25.54 -16.19
C TYR A 877 -7.14 -25.17 -14.79
N GLY A 878 -5.97 -25.70 -14.44
CA GLY A 878 -5.27 -25.45 -13.18
C GLY A 878 -3.94 -24.74 -13.41
N SER A 879 -3.19 -24.48 -12.33
CA SER A 879 -1.88 -23.83 -12.37
C SER A 879 -0.82 -24.54 -13.22
N GLU A 880 -1.01 -25.84 -13.45
CA GLU A 880 -0.12 -26.71 -14.21
C GLU A 880 -0.30 -26.60 -15.73
N ASN A 881 -1.42 -26.05 -16.20
CA ASN A 881 -1.75 -25.97 -17.62
C ASN A 881 -2.44 -24.65 -18.02
N MET A 882 -2.38 -23.63 -17.17
CA MET A 882 -2.87 -22.27 -17.43
C MET A 882 -1.74 -21.26 -17.21
N PHE A 883 -1.43 -20.46 -18.23
CA PHE A 883 -0.29 -19.54 -18.19
C PHE A 883 -0.65 -18.15 -18.73
N SER A 884 -0.11 -17.13 -18.08
CA SER A 884 -0.19 -15.75 -18.55
C SER A 884 1.08 -15.36 -19.29
N PHE A 885 0.94 -14.57 -20.35
CA PHE A 885 2.06 -13.83 -20.94
C PHE A 885 2.28 -12.47 -20.28
#